data_AF-A0A496UQ57-F1
#
_entry.id   AF-A0A496UQ57-F1
#
_cell.length_a   1.000
_cell.length_b   1.000
_cell.length_c   1.000
_cell.angle_alpha   90.00
_cell.angle_beta   90.00
_cell.angle_gamma   90.00
#
_symmetry.space_group_name_H-M   'P 1'
#
loop_
_entity.id
_entity.type
_entity.pdbx_description
1 polymer ?
#
loop_
_entity_poly.entity_id
_entity_poly.type
_entity_poly.pdbx_seq_one_letter_code
_entity_poly.pdbx_strand_id
1 'polypeptide(L)'
;EYAVPLIHERLVQDGLRNYVSFMVAGGVRTYEDVVKMVALGADGVIWGTAPLVAIGCDRNRNCHDGCSRGIATSNLIMQNLRNVEINSRQIINAFLLMQMQLIRALAGLGFKDIRELRGRHDSIQWIGLKERVDYRLRQKEEHGRLRRAAELAHEPGQSNCGVAAVIGTDPVPSHVLDEALHSMRNRGMDGVGVGKTMCFNDHPDHYAFRILVKGRLQAEIEAEAGTDGPSARQATRAYRVELAGWLRRHALEPFFEIDGPPDPAECREPYKMDADGNERDYREFGGPDTDPGDIFCFFVRARREPLEKFIRENLLAAPRFAYIREYFPEVTADNFSGHEAFLDKAEDLFVFNLSRELTDRFYLHEPARENGAVPDEETVALLAASMTSAPVGDQRPRLRKVAAVMSCGRNFGVWKTAGREIPWETPASPNNIIHVRLATGSVVEQMNSHPFAKLHTALTHNGETTNYETLRQRVEQFGLPPQATTDTEVASLKFHLLAEELEYPDWALFEAFSPTTGDDLSLIPAEMRQQLEDVQRVEFTSSPDGPYQYLCLRHLPRRGCTERVDLKDPADLRPNTTAIWQDDSSGRPRAFSVIASEEQACRRVYELLAEAELVDSPEPDRVLVTNGMINRFHFDDEGKCTGYEFIDRYGQALELDAPGRHLAADSPAITDTDRVDAIATASDPVAALRDALPELDFPEVAAVMRAVGAAEQPGGRRLDALTSLVDHLRSWDTGGKATGSLVSLARAAVNDLVDGLAHTETALWRRVTFGDQDHGSPADAGLQTLIIDAPGFEPEGTDPRLCLAAYLGRAHAAGWRRFLLTRVRGQRLLSTAVMGRSDTDNVVMDIHGTPGEYLGAFMQGGLIRCHGNAQNFTAMGMHHGRLEVYGNAGKVCGYASKGGAVWILGDIVDRAWTNSVNDPRCQDLEVNVFGTASKYCGESLMGGDFVFAGLEWDGQGGLRLQDRPFRGTKLLGGASRGRMLFFDPDDRLHPRQHTPGRIKPLDGHSWPFWRDKLEETLAFAGVNVQQRDGAATIEVGGRTIELSPANCR
;
A
#
# COMPACT_ATOMS: atom_id res chain seq x y z
N GLU A 1 8.36 -27.41 25.65
CA GLU A 1 7.33 -28.39 26.08
C GLU A 1 7.89 -29.81 26.22
N TYR A 2 8.34 -30.49 25.16
CA TYR A 2 8.83 -31.88 25.24
C TYR A 2 10.12 -32.08 26.09
N ALA A 3 11.06 -31.13 26.04
CA ALA A 3 12.32 -31.24 26.78
C ALA A 3 12.17 -31.08 28.30
N VAL A 4 11.14 -30.34 28.74
CA VAL A 4 10.93 -29.98 30.16
C VAL A 4 10.65 -31.23 31.02
N PRO A 5 9.68 -32.11 30.70
CA PRO A 5 9.44 -33.30 31.51
C PRO A 5 10.62 -34.28 31.44
N LEU A 6 11.31 -34.41 30.31
CA LEU A 6 12.50 -35.28 30.20
C LEU A 6 13.65 -34.84 31.11
N ILE A 7 13.93 -33.54 31.15
CA ILE A 7 14.95 -32.99 32.05
C ILE A 7 14.49 -33.10 33.49
N HIS A 8 13.22 -32.81 33.78
CA HIS A 8 12.64 -32.96 35.11
C HIS A 8 12.77 -34.39 35.65
N GLU A 9 12.32 -35.39 34.88
CA GLU A 9 12.40 -36.81 35.23
C GLU A 9 13.83 -37.26 35.42
N ARG A 10 14.76 -36.83 34.55
CA ARG A 10 16.17 -37.16 34.69
C ARG A 10 16.77 -36.59 35.97
N LEU A 11 16.46 -35.34 36.31
CA LEU A 11 16.89 -34.71 37.57
C LEU A 11 16.29 -35.40 38.80
N VAL A 12 15.06 -35.91 38.71
CA VAL A 12 14.43 -36.70 39.78
C VAL A 12 15.14 -38.04 39.95
N GLN A 13 15.39 -38.76 38.86
CA GLN A 13 16.09 -40.05 38.85
C GLN A 13 17.51 -39.94 39.42
N ASP A 14 18.21 -38.87 39.07
CA ASP A 14 19.59 -38.62 39.54
C ASP A 14 19.61 -38.05 40.98
N GLY A 15 18.45 -37.84 41.63
CA GLY A 15 18.35 -37.28 42.98
C GLY A 15 18.71 -35.79 43.07
N LEU A 16 18.86 -35.11 41.94
CA LEU A 16 19.33 -33.72 41.82
C LEU A 16 18.19 -32.70 41.77
N ARG A 17 16.93 -33.13 41.66
CA ARG A 17 15.78 -32.23 41.41
C ARG A 17 15.61 -31.12 42.46
N ASN A 18 15.94 -31.39 43.72
CA ASN A 18 15.84 -30.40 44.80
C ASN A 18 17.11 -29.55 44.98
N TYR A 19 18.17 -29.84 44.22
CA TYR A 19 19.46 -29.14 44.26
C TYR A 19 19.69 -28.24 43.03
N VAL A 20 18.83 -28.33 42.01
CA VAL A 20 18.95 -27.60 40.75
C VAL A 20 17.67 -26.81 40.47
N SER A 21 17.81 -25.50 40.25
CA SER A 21 16.72 -24.64 39.77
C SER A 21 16.60 -24.73 38.24
N PHE A 22 15.51 -25.30 37.76
CA PHE A 22 15.23 -25.51 36.35
C PHE A 22 14.36 -24.39 35.77
N MET A 23 14.99 -23.43 35.12
CA MET A 23 14.32 -22.30 34.45
C MET A 23 14.08 -22.60 32.97
N VAL A 24 12.87 -22.32 32.46
CA VAL A 24 12.50 -22.56 31.06
C VAL A 24 12.27 -21.25 30.32
N ALA A 25 12.84 -21.12 29.12
CA ALA A 25 12.69 -19.95 28.25
C ALA A 25 12.27 -20.37 26.84
N GLY A 26 11.74 -19.42 26.07
CA GLY A 26 11.35 -19.61 24.67
C GLY A 26 9.85 -19.82 24.48
N GLY A 27 9.18 -18.80 23.95
CA GLY A 27 7.77 -18.88 23.54
C GLY A 27 6.71 -18.69 24.64
N VAL A 28 7.11 -18.46 25.90
CA VAL A 28 6.19 -18.15 27.01
C VAL A 28 5.61 -16.75 26.84
N ARG A 29 4.29 -16.64 26.64
CA ARG A 29 3.60 -15.37 26.32
C ARG A 29 2.51 -15.05 27.34
N THR A 30 1.78 -16.07 27.78
CA THR A 30 0.58 -15.94 28.62
C THR A 30 0.76 -16.62 29.98
N TYR A 31 -0.21 -16.44 30.88
CA TYR A 31 -0.23 -17.14 32.19
C TYR A 31 -0.39 -18.66 32.03
N GLU A 32 -1.07 -19.11 30.97
CA GLU A 32 -1.28 -20.54 30.68
C GLU A 32 0.04 -21.24 30.33
N ASP A 33 0.90 -20.58 29.56
CA ASP A 33 2.24 -21.09 29.23
C ASP A 33 3.08 -21.29 30.51
N VAL A 34 2.97 -20.35 31.46
CA VAL A 34 3.67 -20.41 32.75
C VAL A 34 3.17 -21.61 33.56
N VAL A 35 1.85 -21.73 33.75
CA VAL A 35 1.20 -22.84 34.47
C VAL A 35 1.60 -24.18 33.84
N LYS A 36 1.54 -24.27 32.50
CA LYS A 36 1.92 -25.45 31.74
C LYS A 36 3.39 -25.81 31.93
N MET A 37 4.32 -24.86 31.81
CA MET A 37 5.75 -25.15 31.96
C MET A 37 6.11 -25.60 33.39
N VAL A 38 5.48 -25.00 34.41
CA VAL A 38 5.69 -25.41 35.81
C VAL A 38 5.10 -26.81 36.04
N ALA A 39 3.89 -27.07 35.56
CA ALA A 39 3.24 -28.38 35.65
C ALA A 39 4.07 -29.49 34.95
N LEU A 40 4.74 -29.14 33.85
CA LEU A 40 5.70 -30.00 33.12
C LEU A 40 7.03 -30.24 33.84
N GLY A 41 7.28 -29.53 34.95
CA GLY A 41 8.43 -29.77 35.80
C GLY A 41 9.45 -28.65 35.89
N ALA A 42 9.20 -27.46 35.33
CA ALA A 42 10.03 -26.27 35.53
C ALA A 42 9.87 -25.70 36.95
N ASP A 43 10.92 -25.08 37.51
CA ASP A 43 10.83 -24.27 38.74
C ASP A 43 10.41 -22.82 38.46
N GLY A 44 10.57 -22.37 37.22
CA GLY A 44 10.21 -21.04 36.80
C GLY A 44 10.38 -20.85 35.30
N VAL A 45 9.87 -19.73 34.79
CA VAL A 45 9.94 -19.39 33.38
C VAL A 45 10.56 -18.01 33.17
N ILE A 46 11.18 -17.84 32.01
CA ILE A 46 11.72 -16.56 31.55
C ILE A 46 10.69 -15.92 30.62
N TRP A 47 10.00 -14.90 31.11
CA TRP A 47 9.05 -14.11 30.34
C TRP A 47 9.80 -13.03 29.55
N GLY A 48 10.36 -13.41 28.41
CA GLY A 48 11.30 -12.58 27.64
C GLY A 48 10.64 -11.51 26.77
N THR A 49 10.15 -11.90 25.59
CA THR A 49 9.71 -10.92 24.57
C THR A 49 8.35 -10.28 24.88
N ALA A 50 7.46 -10.98 25.58
CA ALA A 50 6.11 -10.49 25.84
C ALA A 50 6.06 -9.21 26.71
N PRO A 51 6.90 -9.05 27.76
CA PRO A 51 7.04 -7.76 28.46
C PRO A 51 7.56 -6.63 27.57
N LEU A 52 8.43 -6.92 26.60
CA LEU A 52 8.90 -5.90 25.64
C LEU A 52 7.76 -5.46 24.71
N VAL A 53 6.91 -6.39 24.27
CA VAL A 53 5.72 -6.08 23.47
C VAL A 53 4.72 -5.24 24.27
N ALA A 54 4.56 -5.52 25.57
CA ALA A 54 3.68 -4.75 26.45
C ALA A 54 4.07 -3.27 26.56
N ILE A 55 5.35 -2.94 26.41
CA ILE A 55 5.87 -1.56 26.38
C ILE A 55 6.07 -1.02 24.95
N GLY A 56 5.46 -1.68 23.96
CA GLY A 56 5.36 -1.19 22.59
C GLY A 56 6.35 -1.77 21.60
N CYS A 57 7.11 -2.83 21.92
CA CYS A 57 7.99 -3.50 20.96
C CYS A 57 7.20 -4.08 19.78
N ASP A 58 7.52 -3.64 18.57
CA ASP A 58 6.98 -4.11 17.29
C ASP A 58 7.69 -5.38 16.77
N ARG A 59 8.66 -5.89 17.53
CA ARG A 59 9.49 -7.06 17.20
C ARG A 59 10.22 -6.93 15.86
N ASN A 60 10.68 -5.73 15.53
CA ASN A 60 11.55 -5.46 14.39
C ASN A 60 12.90 -6.22 14.42
N ARG A 61 13.28 -6.79 15.59
CA ARG A 61 14.55 -7.50 15.85
C ARG A 61 15.83 -6.68 15.60
N ASN A 62 15.71 -5.37 15.39
CA ASN A 62 16.82 -4.43 15.26
C ASN A 62 17.06 -3.69 16.59
N CYS A 63 17.21 -4.44 17.68
CA CYS A 63 17.25 -3.82 19.01
C CYS A 63 18.49 -2.94 19.20
N HIS A 64 19.67 -3.43 18.84
CA HIS A 64 20.96 -2.82 19.18
C HIS A 64 21.26 -1.53 18.41
N ASP A 65 20.99 -1.50 17.10
CA ASP A 65 21.35 -0.36 16.24
C ASP A 65 20.20 0.62 16.00
N GLY A 66 18.96 0.12 15.89
CA GLY A 66 17.84 0.88 15.34
C GLY A 66 16.48 0.57 15.95
N CYS A 67 16.38 0.40 17.27
CA CYS A 67 15.09 0.10 17.89
C CYS A 67 14.10 1.25 17.64
N SER A 68 13.15 1.05 16.70
CA SER A 68 12.06 1.97 16.32
C SER A 68 11.21 2.48 17.49
N ARG A 69 11.30 1.81 18.64
CA ARG A 69 10.55 2.12 19.87
C ARG A 69 11.45 2.56 21.02
N GLY A 70 12.78 2.61 20.83
CA GLY A 70 13.74 3.04 21.84
C GLY A 70 13.91 2.11 23.04
N ILE A 71 13.40 0.87 22.97
CA ILE A 71 13.31 -0.04 24.12
C ILE A 71 14.65 -0.72 24.44
N ALA A 72 15.33 -1.25 23.42
CA ALA A 72 16.50 -2.13 23.60
C ALA A 72 17.72 -1.70 22.78
N THR A 73 17.90 -0.37 22.62
CA THR A 73 18.95 0.26 21.80
C THR A 73 20.15 0.75 22.59
N SER A 74 21.34 0.59 21.99
CA SER A 74 22.60 1.21 22.44
C SER A 74 22.74 2.67 22.00
N ASN A 75 21.93 3.12 21.04
CA ASN A 75 21.93 4.51 20.59
C ASN A 75 21.18 5.40 21.58
N LEU A 76 21.92 6.26 22.28
CA LEU A 76 21.40 7.14 23.33
C LEU A 76 20.29 8.07 22.83
N ILE A 77 20.33 8.49 21.56
CA ILE A 77 19.30 9.37 20.96
C ILE A 77 17.99 8.60 20.80
N MET A 78 18.06 7.35 20.34
CA MET A 78 16.88 6.51 20.13
C MET A 78 16.21 6.09 21.43
N GLN A 79 16.92 6.07 22.55
CA GLN A 79 16.29 5.85 23.85
C GLN A 79 15.25 6.93 24.18
N ASN A 80 15.34 8.13 23.59
CA ASN A 80 14.35 9.19 23.77
C ASN A 80 13.04 8.95 23.02
N LEU A 81 12.98 7.97 22.12
CA LEU A 81 11.72 7.56 21.45
C LEU A 81 10.73 6.92 22.44
N ARG A 82 11.20 6.46 23.61
CA ARG A 82 10.35 5.88 24.65
C ARG A 82 9.95 6.94 25.67
N ASN A 83 8.70 6.89 26.12
CA ASN A 83 8.28 7.60 27.33
C ASN A 83 8.42 6.66 28.53
N VAL A 84 9.37 6.96 29.43
CA VAL A 84 9.73 6.07 30.54
C VAL A 84 8.58 5.89 31.54
N GLU A 85 7.87 6.95 31.91
CA GLU A 85 6.70 6.88 32.79
C GLU A 85 5.60 5.98 32.21
N ILE A 86 5.28 6.14 30.92
CA ILE A 86 4.25 5.33 30.25
C ILE A 86 4.66 3.86 30.19
N ASN A 87 5.89 3.58 29.74
CA ASN A 87 6.42 2.22 29.64
C ASN A 87 6.46 1.54 31.01
N SER A 88 6.80 2.29 32.07
CA SER A 88 6.79 1.81 33.45
C SER A 88 5.40 1.41 33.91
N ARG A 89 4.38 2.21 33.61
CA ARG A 89 2.99 1.85 33.94
C ARG A 89 2.51 0.63 33.14
N GLN A 90 2.87 0.55 31.87
CA GLN A 90 2.52 -0.59 31.00
C GLN A 90 3.14 -1.90 31.48
N ILE A 91 4.43 -1.90 31.83
CA ILE A 91 5.10 -3.10 32.32
C ILE A 91 4.56 -3.51 33.69
N ILE A 92 4.29 -2.56 34.59
CA ILE A 92 3.64 -2.84 35.89
C ILE A 92 2.28 -3.51 35.68
N ASN A 93 1.45 -2.97 34.80
CA ASN A 93 0.13 -3.54 34.49
C ASN A 93 0.25 -4.96 33.91
N ALA A 94 1.20 -5.19 33.01
CA ALA A 94 1.42 -6.50 32.40
C ALA A 94 1.79 -7.57 33.45
N PHE A 95 2.73 -7.25 34.35
CA PHE A 95 3.13 -8.17 35.43
C PHE A 95 2.03 -8.37 36.47
N LEU A 96 1.28 -7.33 36.84
CA LEU A 96 0.13 -7.44 37.74
C LEU A 96 -0.97 -8.35 37.17
N LEU A 97 -1.31 -8.17 35.89
CA LEU A 97 -2.29 -9.02 35.21
C LEU A 97 -1.82 -10.47 35.15
N MET A 98 -0.56 -10.71 34.76
CA MET A 98 0.01 -12.06 34.74
C MET A 98 -0.03 -12.70 36.14
N GLN A 99 0.34 -11.97 37.18
CA GLN A 99 0.29 -12.45 38.56
C GLN A 99 -1.14 -12.77 39.01
N MET A 100 -2.10 -11.88 38.75
CA MET A 100 -3.51 -12.09 39.11
C MET A 100 -4.09 -13.34 38.43
N GLN A 101 -3.78 -13.55 37.14
CA GLN A 101 -4.25 -14.72 36.40
C GLN A 101 -3.59 -16.01 36.87
N LEU A 102 -2.29 -15.98 37.21
CA LEU A 102 -1.61 -17.11 37.83
C LEU A 102 -2.21 -17.48 39.18
N ILE A 103 -2.49 -16.50 40.04
CA ILE A 103 -3.14 -16.73 41.34
C ILE A 103 -4.53 -17.36 41.14
N ARG A 104 -5.32 -16.83 40.19
CA ARG A 104 -6.64 -17.39 39.86
C ARG A 104 -6.55 -18.81 39.33
N ALA A 105 -5.61 -19.10 38.43
CA ALA A 105 -5.40 -20.43 37.87
C ALA A 105 -4.96 -21.43 38.95
N LEU A 106 -4.02 -21.05 39.82
CA LEU A 106 -3.57 -21.89 40.94
C LEU A 106 -4.72 -22.16 41.93
N ALA A 107 -5.49 -21.12 42.28
CA ALA A 107 -6.65 -21.27 43.15
C ALA A 107 -7.73 -22.18 42.53
N GLY A 108 -7.97 -22.06 41.22
CA GLY A 108 -8.87 -22.92 40.46
C GLY A 108 -8.42 -24.39 40.41
N LEU A 109 -7.10 -24.62 40.41
CA LEU A 109 -6.49 -25.95 40.52
C LEU A 109 -6.38 -26.46 41.97
N GLY A 110 -6.76 -25.65 42.96
CA GLY A 110 -6.71 -26.00 44.39
C GLY A 110 -5.33 -25.87 45.05
N PHE A 111 -4.36 -25.22 44.39
CA PHE A 111 -3.01 -25.00 44.92
C PHE A 111 -2.89 -23.64 45.60
N LYS A 112 -2.17 -23.59 46.73
CA LYS A 112 -1.90 -22.33 47.46
C LYS A 112 -0.54 -21.74 47.11
N ASP A 113 0.35 -22.57 46.56
CA ASP A 113 1.69 -22.21 46.15
C ASP A 113 2.01 -22.79 44.76
N ILE A 114 2.64 -21.99 43.89
CA ILE A 114 3.00 -22.40 42.53
C ILE A 114 3.97 -23.60 42.51
N ARG A 115 4.76 -23.80 43.58
CA ARG A 115 5.67 -24.94 43.71
C ARG A 115 4.93 -26.27 43.86
N GLU A 116 3.69 -26.24 44.34
CA GLU A 116 2.84 -27.44 44.45
C GLU A 116 2.45 -27.99 43.07
N LEU A 117 2.44 -27.13 42.05
CA LEU A 117 2.14 -27.51 40.66
C LEU A 117 3.32 -28.22 39.97
N ARG A 118 4.55 -28.07 40.48
CA ARG A 118 5.78 -28.54 39.83
C ARG A 118 5.78 -30.05 39.58
N GLY A 119 5.76 -30.44 38.30
CA GLY A 119 5.75 -31.85 37.90
C GLY A 119 4.40 -32.55 38.12
N ARG A 120 3.32 -31.80 38.40
CA ARG A 120 1.95 -32.32 38.48
C ARG A 120 1.40 -32.56 37.07
N HIS A 121 1.94 -33.59 36.42
CA HIS A 121 1.43 -34.06 35.12
C HIS A 121 -0.04 -34.48 35.17
N ASP A 122 -0.54 -34.86 36.36
CA ASP A 122 -1.95 -35.15 36.62
C ASP A 122 -2.86 -33.91 36.50
N SER A 123 -2.29 -32.71 36.61
CA SER A 123 -2.98 -31.45 36.32
C SER A 123 -2.92 -31.06 34.83
N ILE A 124 -2.35 -31.92 33.97
CA ILE A 124 -2.24 -31.72 32.52
C ILE A 124 -2.90 -32.90 31.79
N GLN A 125 -3.87 -32.61 30.92
CA GLN A 125 -4.46 -33.62 30.05
C GLN A 125 -3.76 -33.63 28.67
N TRP A 126 -3.26 -34.79 28.25
CA TRP A 126 -2.61 -34.98 26.96
C TRP A 126 -3.50 -35.78 26.01
N ILE A 127 -3.61 -35.35 24.76
CA ILE A 127 -4.38 -36.06 23.73
C ILE A 127 -3.40 -36.63 22.67
N GLY A 128 -3.04 -37.92 22.79
CA GLY A 128 -2.55 -38.81 21.69
C GLY A 128 -1.06 -38.77 21.24
N LEU A 129 -0.05 -39.01 22.09
CA LEU A 129 1.38 -38.81 21.73
C LEU A 129 2.23 -40.08 21.43
N LYS A 130 1.83 -41.29 21.84
CA LYS A 130 2.74 -42.44 21.91
C LYS A 130 3.17 -42.99 20.54
N GLU A 131 2.26 -43.14 19.57
CA GLU A 131 2.63 -43.71 18.24
C GLU A 131 3.54 -42.78 17.40
N ARG A 132 3.52 -41.46 17.66
CA ARG A 132 4.30 -40.47 16.90
C ARG A 132 5.78 -40.43 17.28
N VAL A 133 6.11 -40.84 18.50
CA VAL A 133 7.50 -40.85 19.02
C VAL A 133 8.29 -41.99 18.36
N ASP A 134 7.67 -43.16 18.19
CA ASP A 134 8.35 -44.36 17.67
C ASP A 134 8.69 -44.28 16.18
N TYR A 135 7.88 -43.57 15.38
CA TYR A 135 8.14 -43.35 13.95
C TYR A 135 9.32 -42.39 13.70
N ARG A 136 9.48 -41.36 14.55
CA ARG A 136 10.50 -40.31 14.38
C ARG A 136 11.89 -40.73 14.86
N LEU A 137 12.00 -41.72 15.75
CA LEU A 137 13.28 -42.30 16.15
C LEU A 137 13.99 -42.99 14.98
N ARG A 138 13.24 -43.61 14.05
CA ARG A 138 13.79 -44.28 12.86
C ARG A 138 14.29 -43.31 11.77
N GLN A 139 13.67 -42.14 11.62
CA GLN A 139 14.05 -41.15 10.61
C GLN A 139 15.29 -40.31 11.00
N LYS A 140 15.62 -40.29 12.30
CA LYS A 140 16.71 -39.47 12.87
C LYS A 140 18.10 -40.07 12.62
N GLU A 141 18.21 -41.37 12.34
CA GLU A 141 19.48 -42.02 12.03
C GLU A 141 20.00 -41.70 10.61
N GLU A 142 19.11 -41.41 9.65
CA GLU A 142 19.52 -41.14 8.25
C GLU A 142 19.79 -39.67 7.95
N HIS A 143 19.01 -38.74 8.50
CA HIS A 143 19.09 -37.31 8.12
C HIS A 143 20.19 -36.50 8.83
N GLY A 144 20.87 -37.10 9.83
CA GLY A 144 21.93 -36.43 10.59
C GLY A 144 23.21 -36.11 9.80
N ARG A 145 23.40 -36.66 8.60
CA ARG A 145 24.66 -36.53 7.85
C ARG A 145 24.73 -35.39 6.83
N LEU A 146 23.61 -34.82 6.36
CA LEU A 146 23.63 -33.92 5.19
C LEU A 146 23.42 -32.42 5.49
N ARG A 147 22.95 -32.04 6.68
CA ARG A 147 22.48 -30.66 6.94
C ARG A 147 23.54 -29.64 7.37
N ARG A 148 24.81 -30.03 7.50
CA ARG A 148 25.85 -29.19 8.13
C ARG A 148 26.54 -28.18 7.21
N ALA A 149 26.05 -27.97 5.98
CA ALA A 149 26.79 -27.24 4.95
C ALA A 149 26.08 -26.02 4.32
N ALA A 150 24.86 -25.62 4.71
CA ALA A 150 24.05 -24.78 3.80
C ALA A 150 23.50 -23.41 4.29
N GLU A 151 23.59 -22.95 5.55
CA GLU A 151 22.80 -21.77 5.94
C GLU A 151 23.63 -20.67 6.64
N LEU A 152 24.17 -19.78 5.81
CA LEU A 152 24.78 -18.48 6.10
C LEU A 152 24.01 -17.40 5.31
N ALA A 153 23.73 -16.28 6.00
CA ALA A 153 23.43 -14.93 5.50
C ALA A 153 22.09 -14.64 4.75
N HIS A 154 21.19 -13.85 5.38
CA HIS A 154 20.47 -12.70 4.78
C HIS A 154 19.65 -11.86 5.79
N GLU A 155 19.48 -10.57 5.46
CA GLU A 155 18.83 -9.39 6.13
C GLU A 155 17.26 -9.45 5.99
N PRO A 156 16.39 -8.39 6.08
CA PRO A 156 16.42 -6.96 6.54
C PRO A 156 15.13 -6.53 7.34
N GLY A 157 14.95 -5.23 7.68
CA GLY A 157 13.74 -4.65 8.32
C GLY A 157 13.08 -3.51 7.50
N GLN A 158 11.75 -3.40 7.51
CA GLN A 158 10.93 -2.49 6.66
C GLN A 158 10.53 -1.15 7.35
N SER A 159 10.41 -0.07 6.56
CA SER A 159 9.95 1.30 6.95
C SER A 159 8.61 1.69 6.27
N ASN A 160 7.48 1.84 6.98
CA ASN A 160 6.17 2.10 6.33
C ASN A 160 5.94 3.60 6.03
N CYS A 161 6.29 4.09 4.82
CA CYS A 161 5.86 5.41 4.30
C CYS A 161 4.52 5.31 3.55
N GLY A 162 3.77 6.41 3.45
CA GLY A 162 2.51 6.49 2.68
C GLY A 162 2.70 7.13 1.32
N VAL A 163 2.22 6.47 0.25
CA VAL A 163 2.29 6.98 -1.13
C VAL A 163 0.94 6.80 -1.83
N ALA A 164 0.52 7.81 -2.59
CA ALA A 164 -0.60 7.72 -3.51
C ALA A 164 -0.35 8.51 -4.80
N ALA A 165 -1.10 8.19 -5.85
CA ALA A 165 -1.12 8.95 -7.09
C ALA A 165 -2.45 8.80 -7.81
N VAL A 166 -2.80 9.83 -8.58
CA VAL A 166 -4.00 9.89 -9.40
C VAL A 166 -3.60 10.39 -10.78
N ILE A 167 -3.98 9.64 -11.80
CA ILE A 167 -3.91 10.04 -13.20
C ILE A 167 -5.29 9.89 -13.83
N GLY A 168 -5.72 10.85 -14.65
CA GLY A 168 -7.00 10.77 -15.33
C GLY A 168 -7.12 11.72 -16.50
N THR A 169 -8.30 11.72 -17.10
CA THR A 169 -8.62 12.49 -18.31
C THR A 169 -8.83 13.97 -18.05
N ASP A 170 -9.24 14.33 -16.84
CA ASP A 170 -9.55 15.69 -16.44
C ASP A 170 -8.65 16.13 -15.26
N PRO A 171 -8.28 17.42 -15.16
CA PRO A 171 -7.46 17.91 -14.06
C PRO A 171 -8.09 17.67 -12.68
N VAL A 172 -7.34 17.03 -11.78
CA VAL A 172 -7.77 16.70 -10.42
C VAL A 172 -7.48 17.85 -9.47
N PRO A 173 -8.47 18.33 -8.70
CA PRO A 173 -8.28 19.36 -7.67
C PRO A 173 -7.32 18.94 -6.56
N SER A 174 -6.61 19.91 -6.00
CA SER A 174 -5.55 19.66 -5.02
C SER A 174 -6.02 19.09 -3.69
N HIS A 175 -7.22 19.48 -3.24
CA HIS A 175 -7.79 18.99 -1.98
C HIS A 175 -8.03 17.47 -1.99
N VAL A 176 -8.25 16.86 -3.16
CA VAL A 176 -8.46 15.41 -3.31
C VAL A 176 -7.27 14.62 -2.76
N LEU A 177 -6.04 15.06 -3.05
CA LEU A 177 -4.83 14.39 -2.59
C LEU A 177 -4.52 14.68 -1.12
N ASP A 178 -4.81 15.90 -0.65
CA ASP A 178 -4.62 16.28 0.75
C ASP A 178 -5.50 15.43 1.69
N GLU A 179 -6.76 15.23 1.33
CA GLU A 179 -7.72 14.38 2.06
C GLU A 179 -7.39 12.89 1.96
N ALA A 180 -6.92 12.45 0.78
CA ALA A 180 -6.43 11.08 0.60
C ALA A 180 -5.22 10.79 1.50
N LEU A 181 -4.26 11.72 1.62
CA LEU A 181 -3.16 11.62 2.57
C LEU A 181 -3.65 11.58 4.02
N HIS A 182 -4.63 12.42 4.36
CA HIS A 182 -5.20 12.46 5.71
C HIS A 182 -5.74 11.09 6.12
N SER A 183 -6.35 10.37 5.17
CA SER A 183 -6.89 9.02 5.36
C SER A 183 -5.82 7.93 5.48
N MET A 184 -4.58 8.19 5.05
CA MET A 184 -3.42 7.28 5.14
C MET A 184 -2.51 7.56 6.35
N ARG A 185 -2.86 8.51 7.23
CA ARG A 185 -1.98 8.93 8.34
C ARG A 185 -1.75 7.82 9.37
N ASN A 186 -0.62 7.12 9.24
CA ASN A 186 0.03 6.37 10.32
C ASN A 186 0.79 7.35 11.24
N ARG A 187 0.80 7.10 12.56
CA ARG A 187 1.40 8.02 13.55
C ARG A 187 2.90 8.24 13.32
N GLY A 188 3.35 9.50 13.29
CA GLY A 188 4.77 9.89 13.36
C GLY A 188 5.44 10.33 12.05
N MET A 189 4.69 10.58 10.98
CA MET A 189 5.25 11.02 9.70
C MET A 189 5.41 12.55 9.62
N ASP A 190 6.61 13.02 9.27
CA ASP A 190 6.93 14.42 8.98
C ASP A 190 7.56 14.49 7.57
N GLY A 191 7.24 15.52 6.79
CA GLY A 191 7.72 15.68 5.41
C GLY A 191 6.73 15.19 4.36
N VAL A 192 6.03 16.15 3.76
CA VAL A 192 5.02 15.93 2.71
C VAL A 192 5.46 16.62 1.42
N GLY A 193 5.21 15.97 0.29
CA GLY A 193 5.38 16.58 -1.02
C GLY A 193 4.47 15.98 -2.09
N VAL A 194 4.14 16.80 -3.08
CA VAL A 194 3.32 16.48 -4.24
C VAL A 194 4.04 16.91 -5.51
N GLY A 195 4.00 16.07 -6.55
CA GLY A 195 4.44 16.38 -7.91
C GLY A 195 3.27 16.32 -8.87
N LYS A 196 3.28 17.19 -9.87
CA LYS A 196 2.18 17.37 -10.83
C LYS A 196 2.72 17.59 -12.24
N THR A 197 1.99 17.10 -13.23
CA THR A 197 2.26 17.35 -14.66
C THR A 197 1.08 18.08 -15.29
N MET A 198 1.30 18.86 -16.35
CA MET A 198 0.26 19.62 -17.03
C MET A 198 -0.56 20.48 -16.07
N CYS A 199 0.14 21.28 -15.26
CA CYS A 199 -0.45 22.05 -14.16
C CYS A 199 -0.34 23.57 -14.33
N PHE A 200 0.18 24.03 -15.46
CA PHE A 200 0.38 25.43 -15.85
C PHE A 200 -0.20 25.67 -17.25
N ASN A 201 -1.51 25.57 -17.38
CA ASN A 201 -2.21 25.63 -18.67
C ASN A 201 -2.07 26.98 -19.39
N ASP A 202 -1.76 28.05 -18.65
CA ASP A 202 -1.50 29.37 -19.23
C ASP A 202 -0.10 29.48 -19.87
N HIS A 203 0.81 28.53 -19.56
CA HIS A 203 2.18 28.50 -20.07
C HIS A 203 2.62 27.07 -20.47
N PRO A 204 1.90 26.39 -21.39
CA PRO A 204 2.11 24.97 -21.68
C PRO A 204 3.49 24.66 -22.28
N ASP A 205 4.07 25.61 -23.01
CA ASP A 205 5.37 25.45 -23.68
C ASP A 205 6.58 25.93 -22.85
N HIS A 206 6.36 26.47 -21.66
CA HIS A 206 7.42 27.05 -20.84
C HIS A 206 7.95 26.05 -19.82
N TYR A 207 9.26 26.13 -19.54
CA TYR A 207 9.82 25.48 -18.35
C TYR A 207 9.41 26.27 -17.12
N ALA A 208 8.84 25.58 -16.13
CA ALA A 208 8.44 26.20 -14.87
C ALA A 208 9.58 26.08 -13.85
N PHE A 209 10.43 27.10 -13.76
CA PHE A 209 11.52 27.16 -12.79
C PHE A 209 10.97 27.53 -11.41
N ARG A 210 10.79 26.52 -10.57
CA ARG A 210 10.25 26.70 -9.21
C ARG A 210 11.40 26.76 -8.21
N ILE A 211 11.63 27.95 -7.66
CA ILE A 211 12.74 28.20 -6.74
C ILE A 211 12.18 28.41 -5.33
N LEU A 212 12.61 27.55 -4.41
CA LEU A 212 12.36 27.71 -2.98
C LEU A 212 13.33 28.73 -2.41
N VAL A 213 12.81 29.76 -1.76
CA VAL A 213 13.59 30.82 -1.11
C VAL A 213 13.31 30.81 0.39
N LYS A 214 14.33 30.48 1.19
CA LYS A 214 14.26 30.51 2.66
C LYS A 214 14.99 31.71 3.24
N GLY A 215 16.27 31.85 2.94
CA GLY A 215 17.16 32.87 3.50
C GLY A 215 17.04 33.00 5.03
N ARG A 216 16.50 34.13 5.51
CA ARG A 216 16.19 34.37 6.93
C ARG A 216 14.91 33.67 7.37
N LEU A 217 14.97 32.98 8.51
CA LEU A 217 13.79 32.29 9.06
C LEU A 217 12.87 33.32 9.72
N GLN A 218 11.56 33.11 9.63
CA GLN A 218 10.60 34.04 10.25
C GLN A 218 10.86 34.18 11.76
N ALA A 219 11.18 33.07 12.44
CA ALA A 219 11.50 33.06 13.87
C ALA A 219 12.72 33.93 14.24
N GLU A 220 13.70 34.09 13.33
CA GLU A 220 14.85 34.98 13.57
C GLU A 220 14.44 36.45 13.49
N ILE A 221 13.56 36.79 12.55
CA ILE A 221 13.05 38.16 12.36
C ILE A 221 12.15 38.55 13.54
N GLU A 222 11.31 37.63 14.02
CA GLU A 222 10.49 37.83 15.22
C GLU A 222 11.34 38.06 16.47
N ALA A 223 12.39 37.25 16.66
CA ALA A 223 13.31 37.39 17.78
C ALA A 223 14.03 38.76 17.79
N GLU A 224 14.37 39.29 16.62
CA GLU A 224 14.98 40.62 16.49
C GLU A 224 13.99 41.77 16.69
N ALA A 225 12.76 41.62 16.20
CA ALA A 225 11.72 42.63 16.30
C ALA A 225 11.07 42.72 17.70
N GLY A 226 11.19 41.65 18.51
CA GLY A 226 10.56 41.56 19.83
C GLY A 226 9.03 41.52 19.77
N THR A 227 8.46 41.21 18.61
CA THR A 227 7.01 41.08 18.38
C THR A 227 6.71 39.83 17.59
N ASP A 228 5.89 38.94 18.15
CA ASP A 228 5.31 37.83 17.41
C ASP A 228 4.08 38.35 16.66
N GLY A 229 4.02 38.23 15.33
CA GLY A 229 2.80 38.58 14.60
C GLY A 229 2.93 39.07 13.15
N PRO A 230 1.86 39.68 12.60
CA PRO A 230 1.73 40.03 11.18
C PRO A 230 2.85 40.92 10.63
N SER A 231 3.44 41.80 11.44
CA SER A 231 4.53 42.71 11.04
C SER A 231 5.82 41.95 10.71
N ALA A 232 6.22 41.00 11.54
CA ALA A 232 7.42 40.17 11.33
C ALA A 232 7.25 39.24 10.12
N ARG A 233 6.04 38.73 9.92
CA ARG A 233 5.67 37.96 8.71
C ARG A 233 5.78 38.81 7.45
N GLN A 234 5.28 40.04 7.47
CA GLN A 234 5.39 40.97 6.34
C GLN A 234 6.84 41.32 6.02
N ALA A 235 7.68 41.53 7.05
CA ALA A 235 9.11 41.75 6.89
C ALA A 235 9.84 40.53 6.29
N THR A 236 9.51 39.32 6.75
CA THR A 236 10.06 38.06 6.21
C THR A 236 9.72 37.91 4.73
N ARG A 237 8.45 38.16 4.37
CA ARG A 237 7.99 38.10 2.97
C ARG A 237 8.72 39.13 2.10
N ALA A 238 8.84 40.37 2.56
CA ALA A 238 9.54 41.42 1.82
C ALA A 238 11.00 41.03 1.53
N TYR A 239 11.70 40.48 2.52
CA TYR A 239 13.08 40.00 2.38
C TYR A 239 13.19 38.88 1.31
N ARG A 240 12.28 37.91 1.32
CA ARG A 240 12.30 36.79 0.36
C ARG A 240 11.96 37.24 -1.06
N VAL A 241 11.05 38.20 -1.23
CA VAL A 241 10.74 38.83 -2.52
C VAL A 241 11.97 39.54 -3.10
N GLU A 242 12.72 40.28 -2.28
CA GLU A 242 13.96 40.94 -2.71
C GLU A 242 15.00 39.93 -3.19
N LEU A 243 15.21 38.86 -2.41
CA LEU A 243 16.13 37.78 -2.76
C LEU A 243 15.70 37.05 -4.05
N ALA A 244 14.41 36.77 -4.22
CA ALA A 244 13.87 36.19 -5.46
C ALA A 244 14.10 37.11 -6.66
N GLY A 245 13.93 38.42 -6.50
CA GLY A 245 14.24 39.41 -7.54
C GLY A 245 15.72 39.43 -7.92
N TRP A 246 16.61 39.27 -6.95
CA TRP A 246 18.04 39.13 -7.23
C TRP A 246 18.34 37.85 -8.01
N LEU A 247 17.80 36.71 -7.59
CA LEU A 247 17.96 35.41 -8.25
C LEU A 247 17.48 35.46 -9.69
N ARG A 248 16.31 36.05 -9.94
CA ARG A 248 15.78 36.28 -11.29
C ARG A 248 16.81 37.00 -12.17
N ARG A 249 17.29 38.17 -11.74
CA ARG A 249 18.20 39.03 -12.53
C ARG A 249 19.56 38.41 -12.82
N HIS A 250 20.14 37.70 -11.85
CA HIS A 250 21.53 37.27 -11.94
C HIS A 250 21.68 35.79 -12.29
N ALA A 251 20.67 34.97 -12.05
CA ALA A 251 20.74 33.52 -12.24
C ALA A 251 19.82 32.98 -13.33
N LEU A 252 18.74 33.70 -13.70
CA LEU A 252 17.80 33.25 -14.74
C LEU A 252 17.88 34.11 -16.00
N GLU A 253 17.73 35.44 -15.90
CA GLU A 253 17.71 36.36 -17.06
C GLU A 253 18.93 36.25 -18.01
N PRO A 254 20.15 35.93 -17.55
CA PRO A 254 21.28 35.71 -18.47
C PRO A 254 21.11 34.50 -19.40
N PHE A 255 20.32 33.51 -18.98
CA PHE A 255 20.15 32.23 -19.67
C PHE A 255 18.78 32.10 -20.33
N PHE A 256 17.79 32.85 -19.85
CA PHE A 256 16.40 32.68 -20.20
C PHE A 256 15.70 33.98 -20.57
N GLU A 257 14.72 33.86 -21.45
CA GLU A 257 13.60 34.80 -21.56
C GLU A 257 12.56 34.38 -20.52
N ILE A 258 12.10 35.35 -19.71
CA ILE A 258 11.16 35.10 -18.61
C ILE A 258 9.81 35.68 -19.01
N ASP A 259 8.80 34.84 -19.02
CA ASP A 259 7.41 35.20 -19.21
C ASP A 259 6.71 35.39 -17.85
N GLY A 260 5.79 36.36 -17.77
CA GLY A 260 5.11 36.74 -16.53
C GLY A 260 5.52 38.11 -15.95
N PRO A 261 4.98 38.47 -14.77
CA PRO A 261 5.07 39.82 -14.22
C PRO A 261 6.51 40.23 -13.86
N PRO A 262 6.87 41.52 -13.98
CA PRO A 262 8.21 42.00 -13.64
C PRO A 262 8.47 42.02 -12.12
N ASP A 263 7.42 42.15 -11.31
CA ASP A 263 7.51 42.14 -9.85
C ASP A 263 7.66 40.68 -9.34
N PRO A 264 8.77 40.33 -8.67
CA PRO A 264 8.93 39.02 -8.05
C PRO A 264 7.84 38.68 -7.02
N ALA A 265 7.18 39.68 -6.41
CA ALA A 265 6.09 39.45 -5.47
C ALA A 265 4.88 38.76 -6.11
N GLU A 266 4.61 39.03 -7.39
CA GLU A 266 3.54 38.40 -8.17
C GLU A 266 3.91 37.00 -8.66
N CYS A 267 5.21 36.68 -8.70
CA CYS A 267 5.72 35.35 -9.03
C CYS A 267 5.69 34.38 -7.84
N ARG A 268 5.30 34.85 -6.64
CA ARG A 268 5.29 34.06 -5.41
C ARG A 268 4.00 33.25 -5.29
N GLU A 269 4.14 31.98 -4.96
CA GLU A 269 3.01 31.12 -4.62
C GLU A 269 2.56 31.33 -3.18
N PRO A 270 1.28 31.68 -2.95
CA PRO A 270 0.77 31.87 -1.61
C PRO A 270 0.57 30.55 -0.87
N TYR A 271 0.66 30.60 0.46
CA TYR A 271 0.11 29.55 1.30
C TYR A 271 -1.41 29.51 1.20
N LYS A 272 -1.99 28.40 1.68
CA LYS A 272 -3.44 28.20 1.72
C LYS A 272 -4.14 29.35 2.42
N MET A 273 -5.27 29.75 1.87
CA MET A 273 -6.08 30.83 2.41
C MET A 273 -7.04 30.31 3.48
N ASP A 274 -7.42 31.16 4.42
CA ASP A 274 -8.54 30.92 5.32
C ASP A 274 -9.88 31.22 4.62
N ALA A 275 -10.99 30.98 5.34
CA ALA A 275 -12.34 31.22 4.81
C ALA A 275 -12.63 32.70 4.50
N ASP A 276 -11.86 33.62 5.08
CA ASP A 276 -11.97 35.07 4.88
C ASP A 276 -11.03 35.57 3.76
N GLY A 277 -10.28 34.68 3.11
CA GLY A 277 -9.36 34.99 2.02
C GLY A 277 -7.98 35.49 2.46
N ASN A 278 -7.63 35.36 3.75
CA ASN A 278 -6.31 35.72 4.25
C ASN A 278 -5.36 34.52 4.21
N GLU A 279 -4.09 34.78 3.92
CA GLU A 279 -3.08 33.73 3.88
C GLU A 279 -2.79 33.19 5.28
N ARG A 280 -2.93 31.88 5.48
CA ARG A 280 -2.71 31.20 6.77
C ARG A 280 -1.24 31.22 7.19
N ASP A 281 -0.96 31.12 8.49
CA ASP A 281 0.42 31.06 8.99
C ASP A 281 1.03 29.69 8.67
N TYR A 282 2.31 29.63 8.29
CA TYR A 282 2.99 28.36 7.99
C TYR A 282 2.97 27.38 9.17
N ARG A 283 2.91 27.91 10.40
CA ARG A 283 2.83 27.13 11.65
C ARG A 283 1.55 26.33 11.77
N GLU A 284 0.54 26.61 10.96
CA GLU A 284 -0.68 25.80 10.92
C GLU A 284 -0.46 24.48 10.17
N PHE A 285 0.56 24.39 9.31
CA PHE A 285 0.89 23.21 8.50
C PHE A 285 2.09 22.41 9.05
N GLY A 286 2.69 22.88 10.16
CA GLY A 286 3.92 22.35 10.74
C GLY A 286 4.16 22.80 12.19
N GLY A 287 5.38 22.64 12.69
CA GLY A 287 5.81 23.20 13.98
C GLY A 287 6.49 24.57 13.83
N PRO A 288 6.74 25.29 14.95
CA PRO A 288 7.46 26.57 14.96
C PRO A 288 8.84 26.51 14.29
N ASP A 289 9.48 25.33 14.32
CA ASP A 289 10.81 25.09 13.77
C ASP A 289 10.82 24.68 12.28
N THR A 290 9.65 24.61 11.63
CA THR A 290 9.50 24.07 10.25
C THR A 290 9.08 25.12 9.23
N ASP A 291 9.66 26.32 9.29
CA ASP A 291 9.44 27.38 8.29
C ASP A 291 9.68 26.82 6.87
N PRO A 292 8.62 26.71 6.04
CA PRO A 292 8.71 26.04 4.75
C PRO A 292 9.36 26.91 3.67
N GLY A 293 9.60 28.20 3.91
CA GLY A 293 10.07 29.12 2.88
C GLY A 293 8.99 29.49 1.85
N ASP A 294 9.30 30.44 0.97
CA ASP A 294 8.41 30.85 -0.12
C ASP A 294 8.86 30.23 -1.44
N ILE A 295 7.90 29.78 -2.26
CA ILE A 295 8.17 29.30 -3.62
C ILE A 295 7.88 30.41 -4.61
N PHE A 296 8.83 30.65 -5.50
CA PHE A 296 8.68 31.55 -6.64
C PHE A 296 8.72 30.74 -7.93
N CYS A 297 7.72 30.93 -8.79
CA CYS A 297 7.62 30.25 -10.08
C CYS A 297 7.95 31.23 -11.20
N PHE A 298 8.96 30.91 -12.01
CA PHE A 298 9.34 31.67 -13.19
C PHE A 298 9.13 30.81 -14.43
N PHE A 299 8.31 31.29 -15.37
CA PHE A 299 8.12 30.63 -16.66
C PHE A 299 9.22 31.10 -17.61
N VAL A 300 9.99 30.15 -18.14
CA VAL A 300 11.22 30.47 -18.87
C VAL A 300 11.34 29.75 -20.21
N ARG A 301 11.99 30.41 -21.18
CA ARG A 301 12.44 29.83 -22.47
C ARG A 301 13.93 30.07 -22.65
N ALA A 302 14.66 29.06 -23.13
CA ALA A 302 16.12 29.18 -23.25
C ALA A 302 16.50 30.27 -24.27
N ARG A 303 17.42 31.15 -23.89
CA ARG A 303 18.03 32.08 -24.85
C ARG A 303 18.92 31.30 -25.80
N ARG A 304 18.87 31.68 -27.07
CA ARG A 304 19.62 31.02 -28.13
C ARG A 304 21.14 31.03 -27.91
N GLU A 305 21.72 32.17 -27.58
CA GLU A 305 23.19 32.29 -27.45
C GLU A 305 23.77 31.41 -26.33
N PRO A 306 23.26 31.43 -25.07
CA PRO A 306 23.70 30.50 -24.03
C PRO A 306 23.50 29.02 -24.38
N LEU A 307 22.40 28.68 -25.04
CA LEU A 307 22.13 27.32 -25.49
C LEU A 307 23.14 26.86 -26.55
N GLU A 308 23.40 27.67 -27.58
CA GLU A 308 24.40 27.38 -28.61
C GLU A 308 25.81 27.23 -28.02
N LYS A 309 26.15 28.04 -27.01
CA LYS A 309 27.39 27.91 -26.26
C LYS A 309 27.46 26.59 -25.49
N PHE A 310 26.40 26.22 -24.77
CA PHE A 310 26.31 24.92 -24.09
C PHE A 310 26.47 23.75 -25.07
N ILE A 311 25.84 23.82 -26.25
CA ILE A 311 25.94 22.79 -27.29
C ILE A 311 27.40 22.60 -27.72
N ARG A 312 28.09 23.68 -28.06
CA ARG A 312 29.47 23.63 -28.60
C ARG A 312 30.50 23.26 -27.54
N GLU A 313 30.41 23.85 -26.36
CA GLU A 313 31.46 23.75 -25.33
C GLU A 313 31.24 22.56 -24.38
N ASN A 314 30.00 22.08 -24.23
CA ASN A 314 29.66 21.02 -23.29
C ASN A 314 29.02 19.81 -23.98
N LEU A 315 27.86 19.97 -24.64
CA LEU A 315 27.09 18.83 -25.15
C LEU A 315 27.86 18.00 -26.20
N LEU A 316 28.45 18.67 -27.20
CA LEU A 316 29.17 17.98 -28.28
C LEU A 316 30.66 17.73 -27.95
N ALA A 317 31.22 18.42 -26.96
CA ALA A 317 32.65 18.36 -26.63
C ALA A 317 32.98 17.48 -25.41
N ALA A 318 32.11 17.44 -24.40
CA ALA A 318 32.39 16.76 -23.14
C ALA A 318 32.16 15.23 -23.24
N PRO A 319 33.04 14.39 -22.65
CA PRO A 319 32.87 12.93 -22.64
C PRO A 319 31.55 12.45 -22.02
N ARG A 320 30.97 13.21 -21.08
CA ARG A 320 29.70 12.89 -20.40
C ARG A 320 28.57 12.58 -21.39
N PHE A 321 28.50 13.34 -22.49
CA PHE A 321 27.41 13.26 -23.46
C PHE A 321 27.81 12.49 -24.72
N ALA A 322 28.84 11.64 -24.65
CA ALA A 322 29.29 10.88 -25.81
C ALA A 322 28.16 10.08 -26.48
N TYR A 323 27.19 9.61 -25.70
CA TYR A 323 26.00 8.88 -26.18
C TYR A 323 25.14 9.70 -27.14
N ILE A 324 25.13 11.03 -27.06
CA ILE A 324 24.34 11.91 -27.95
C ILE A 324 24.74 11.73 -29.41
N ARG A 325 26.01 11.39 -29.67
CA ARG A 325 26.51 11.13 -31.02
C ARG A 325 25.96 9.83 -31.62
N GLU A 326 25.46 8.91 -30.80
CA GLU A 326 24.79 7.70 -31.28
C GLU A 326 23.32 7.98 -31.65
N TYR A 327 22.65 8.89 -30.93
CA TYR A 327 21.28 9.33 -31.28
C TYR A 327 21.25 10.26 -32.49
N PHE A 328 22.28 11.10 -32.65
CA PHE A 328 22.37 12.11 -33.70
C PHE A 328 23.74 12.06 -34.42
N PRO A 329 24.05 10.97 -35.13
CA PRO A 329 25.38 10.76 -35.73
C PRO A 329 25.75 11.77 -36.82
N GLU A 330 24.77 12.43 -37.42
CA GLU A 330 24.94 13.45 -38.44
C GLU A 330 25.15 14.87 -37.88
N VAL A 331 24.95 15.06 -36.57
CA VAL A 331 25.07 16.35 -35.90
C VAL A 331 26.51 16.64 -35.51
N THR A 332 26.96 17.85 -35.84
CA THR A 332 28.28 18.39 -35.56
C THR A 332 28.17 19.81 -35.01
N ALA A 333 29.28 20.35 -34.50
CA ALA A 333 29.32 21.73 -34.03
C ALA A 333 28.97 22.75 -35.13
N ASP A 334 29.11 22.40 -36.41
CA ASP A 334 28.91 23.33 -37.52
C ASP A 334 27.50 23.30 -38.12
N ASN A 335 26.75 22.21 -37.94
CA ASN A 335 25.43 22.01 -38.58
C ASN A 335 24.26 21.80 -37.60
N PHE A 336 24.48 21.74 -36.28
CA PHE A 336 23.41 21.41 -35.32
C PHE A 336 22.17 22.30 -35.40
N SER A 337 22.28 23.53 -35.89
CA SER A 337 21.17 24.47 -36.03
C SER A 337 20.10 24.03 -37.02
N GLY A 338 20.41 23.09 -37.90
CA GLY A 338 19.46 22.49 -38.85
C GLY A 338 18.73 21.25 -38.32
N HIS A 339 18.98 20.81 -37.08
CA HIS A 339 18.45 19.57 -36.52
C HIS A 339 17.52 19.86 -35.33
N GLU A 340 16.22 19.96 -35.60
CA GLU A 340 15.20 20.35 -34.61
C GLU A 340 15.13 19.39 -33.41
N ALA A 341 15.04 18.07 -33.65
CA ALA A 341 15.01 17.06 -32.59
C ALA A 341 16.28 17.09 -31.70
N PHE A 342 17.44 17.44 -32.26
CA PHE A 342 18.67 17.62 -31.49
C PHE A 342 18.61 18.89 -30.64
N LEU A 343 18.16 20.02 -31.20
CA LEU A 343 18.02 21.28 -30.48
C LEU A 343 17.06 21.15 -29.30
N ASP A 344 15.97 20.44 -29.51
CA ASP A 344 15.00 20.09 -28.48
C ASP A 344 15.63 19.33 -27.31
N LYS A 345 16.37 18.25 -27.62
CA LYS A 345 17.11 17.47 -26.63
C LYS A 345 18.18 18.32 -25.92
N ALA A 346 18.87 19.17 -26.68
CA ALA A 346 19.91 20.04 -26.15
C ALA A 346 19.35 21.09 -25.18
N GLU A 347 18.18 21.65 -25.48
CA GLU A 347 17.48 22.60 -24.62
C GLU A 347 17.09 21.96 -23.29
N ASP A 348 16.53 20.75 -23.31
CA ASP A 348 16.18 19.99 -22.10
C ASP A 348 17.40 19.73 -21.22
N LEU A 349 18.49 19.24 -21.82
CA LEU A 349 19.75 19.00 -21.11
C LEU A 349 20.35 20.30 -20.57
N PHE A 350 20.25 21.41 -21.31
CA PHE A 350 20.70 22.72 -20.85
C PHE A 350 19.93 23.17 -19.60
N VAL A 351 18.60 23.11 -19.65
CA VAL A 351 17.72 23.47 -18.52
C VAL A 351 18.00 22.62 -17.29
N PHE A 352 18.11 21.29 -17.47
CA PHE A 352 18.37 20.38 -16.38
C PHE A 352 19.73 20.64 -15.72
N ASN A 353 20.79 20.80 -16.52
CA ASN A 353 22.12 21.07 -15.99
C ASN A 353 22.20 22.39 -15.25
N LEU A 354 21.62 23.45 -15.82
CA LEU A 354 21.58 24.75 -15.17
C LEU A 354 20.80 24.71 -13.85
N SER A 355 19.66 23.99 -13.80
CA SER A 355 18.89 23.85 -12.54
C SER A 355 19.69 23.23 -11.40
N ARG A 356 20.54 22.25 -11.72
CA ARG A 356 21.42 21.57 -10.76
C ARG A 356 22.53 22.49 -10.31
N GLU A 357 23.20 23.14 -11.27
CA GLU A 357 24.25 24.12 -11.01
C GLU A 357 23.77 25.26 -10.11
N LEU A 358 22.57 25.78 -10.36
CA LEU A 358 21.95 26.81 -9.53
C LEU A 358 21.68 26.30 -8.11
N THR A 359 21.14 25.08 -7.99
CA THR A 359 20.91 24.47 -6.69
C THR A 359 22.22 24.30 -5.91
N ASP A 360 23.28 23.78 -6.53
CA ASP A 360 24.60 23.64 -5.87
C ASP A 360 25.16 24.98 -5.41
N ARG A 361 24.98 26.05 -6.20
CA ARG A 361 25.49 27.39 -5.89
C ARG A 361 24.70 28.12 -4.79
N PHE A 362 23.41 27.81 -4.62
CA PHE A 362 22.55 28.46 -3.62
C PHE A 362 22.54 27.78 -2.25
N TYR A 363 23.20 26.63 -2.12
CA TYR A 363 23.53 26.04 -0.82
C TYR A 363 24.83 26.66 -0.29
N LEU A 364 24.70 27.70 0.55
CA LEU A 364 25.86 28.39 1.13
C LEU A 364 26.48 27.63 2.32
N HIS A 365 27.81 27.66 2.39
CA HIS A 365 28.57 27.36 3.61
C HIS A 365 28.85 28.67 4.37
N GLU A 366 28.74 28.69 5.71
CA GLU A 366 28.86 29.91 6.55
C GLU A 366 30.18 30.71 6.37
N PRO A 367 30.12 32.02 6.64
CA PRO A 367 31.11 32.70 7.47
C PRO A 367 30.52 33.20 8.80
N ALA A 368 31.41 33.39 9.78
CA ALA A 368 31.10 33.75 11.16
C ALA A 368 30.27 35.04 11.29
N ARG A 369 29.32 35.02 12.25
CA ARG A 369 28.48 36.16 12.64
C ARG A 369 29.33 37.32 13.17
N GLU A 370 29.16 38.50 12.58
CA GLU A 370 29.15 39.76 13.32
C GLU A 370 28.34 40.81 12.56
N ASN A 371 27.31 41.35 13.23
CA ASN A 371 26.45 42.48 12.88
C ASN A 371 25.44 42.31 11.73
N GLY A 372 24.17 42.18 12.12
CA GLY A 372 23.03 42.16 11.23
C GLY A 372 22.74 43.51 10.58
N ALA A 373 22.72 43.52 9.25
CA ALA A 373 21.81 44.28 8.37
C ALA A 373 22.14 43.91 6.91
N VAL A 374 21.36 43.00 6.30
CA VAL A 374 21.51 42.45 4.91
C VAL A 374 22.88 41.72 4.72
N PRO A 375 23.05 40.73 3.82
CA PRO A 375 24.42 40.40 3.41
C PRO A 375 25.05 41.67 2.81
N ASP A 376 26.18 42.10 3.34
CA ASP A 376 26.91 43.23 2.79
C ASP A 376 27.21 43.01 1.29
N GLU A 377 27.31 44.11 0.53
CA GLU A 377 27.57 44.11 -0.92
C GLU A 377 28.83 43.32 -1.33
N GLU A 378 29.70 42.98 -0.38
CA GLU A 378 30.94 42.24 -0.58
C GLU A 378 30.70 40.71 -0.62
N THR A 379 29.74 40.18 0.15
CA THR A 379 29.45 38.74 0.23
C THR A 379 28.67 38.22 -0.98
N VAL A 380 27.70 38.99 -1.48
CA VAL A 380 26.97 38.68 -2.73
C VAL A 380 27.87 38.88 -3.95
N ALA A 381 28.83 39.81 -3.89
CA ALA A 381 29.83 40.02 -4.94
C ALA A 381 30.90 38.91 -5.00
N LEU A 382 31.33 38.33 -3.88
CA LEU A 382 32.26 37.18 -3.83
C LEU A 382 31.64 35.86 -4.34
N LEU A 383 30.33 35.67 -4.14
CA LEU A 383 29.59 34.53 -4.67
C LEU A 383 29.41 34.59 -6.20
N ALA A 384 29.29 35.80 -6.75
CA ALA A 384 29.21 36.02 -8.20
C ALA A 384 30.60 36.02 -8.89
N ALA A 385 31.66 36.50 -8.23
CA ALA A 385 32.98 36.62 -8.85
C ALA A 385 33.71 35.28 -9.10
N SER A 386 33.33 34.19 -8.44
CA SER A 386 33.97 32.87 -8.60
C SER A 386 33.32 31.95 -9.66
N MET A 387 32.26 32.42 -10.35
CA MET A 387 31.54 31.66 -11.39
C MET A 387 32.33 31.46 -12.71
N THR A 388 33.67 31.52 -12.65
CA THR A 388 34.63 31.12 -13.69
C THR A 388 35.85 30.39 -13.10
N SER A 389 35.69 29.23 -12.43
CA SER A 389 36.79 28.22 -12.37
C SER A 389 36.41 26.92 -11.64
N ALA A 390 36.36 25.82 -12.42
CA ALA A 390 36.60 24.40 -12.08
C ALA A 390 35.76 23.68 -10.99
N PRO A 391 35.50 22.36 -11.15
CA PRO A 391 34.67 21.58 -10.22
C PRO A 391 35.45 21.24 -8.94
N VAL A 392 34.80 21.38 -7.78
CA VAL A 392 35.39 21.08 -6.48
C VAL A 392 34.90 19.72 -5.99
N GLY A 393 35.87 18.86 -5.65
CA GLY A 393 35.68 17.49 -5.23
C GLY A 393 35.06 17.28 -3.84
N ASP A 394 34.80 16.00 -3.63
CA ASP A 394 34.04 15.31 -2.58
C ASP A 394 34.45 15.67 -1.13
N GLN A 395 33.44 15.62 -0.23
CA GLN A 395 33.45 15.93 1.22
C GLN A 395 33.26 17.40 1.66
N ARG A 396 32.01 17.82 1.95
CA ARG A 396 31.71 19.01 2.78
C ARG A 396 30.47 18.87 3.68
N PRO A 397 30.52 19.33 4.96
CA PRO A 397 29.37 19.32 5.87
C PRO A 397 28.32 20.38 5.51
N ARG A 398 27.04 20.02 5.59
CA ARG A 398 25.87 20.84 5.17
C ARG A 398 25.60 22.00 6.14
N LEU A 399 25.56 23.22 5.61
CA LEU A 399 25.16 24.46 6.30
C LEU A 399 24.06 25.21 5.50
N ARG A 400 23.45 26.21 6.14
CA ARG A 400 22.15 26.87 5.89
C ARG A 400 21.74 27.08 4.41
N LYS A 401 20.52 26.65 4.08
CA LYS A 401 19.89 26.83 2.75
C LYS A 401 19.39 28.24 2.54
N VAL A 402 19.87 28.91 1.49
CA VAL A 402 19.34 30.21 1.07
C VAL A 402 18.23 30.04 0.05
N ALA A 403 18.50 29.29 -1.02
CA ALA A 403 17.51 28.91 -2.02
C ALA A 403 17.84 27.55 -2.67
N ALA A 404 16.87 26.93 -3.36
CA ALA A 404 17.08 25.71 -4.13
C ALA A 404 16.05 25.59 -5.26
N VAL A 405 16.44 25.01 -6.40
CA VAL A 405 15.48 24.69 -7.47
C VAL A 405 14.73 23.43 -7.06
N MET A 406 13.41 23.51 -6.96
CA MET A 406 12.55 22.38 -6.60
C MET A 406 12.22 21.51 -7.81
N SER A 407 11.94 22.15 -8.95
CA SER A 407 11.67 21.52 -10.24
C SER A 407 11.83 22.54 -11.38
N CYS A 408 12.06 22.06 -12.60
CA CYS A 408 12.29 22.90 -13.78
C CYS A 408 11.67 22.37 -15.08
N GLY A 409 10.78 21.38 -15.03
CA GLY A 409 10.18 20.79 -16.23
C GLY A 409 9.21 21.72 -16.96
N ARG A 410 8.98 21.46 -18.26
CA ARG A 410 7.88 22.08 -19.01
C ARG A 410 6.55 21.64 -18.43
N ASN A 411 5.67 22.61 -18.20
CA ASN A 411 4.33 22.39 -17.65
C ASN A 411 4.31 21.38 -16.46
N PHE A 412 5.30 21.47 -15.57
CA PHE A 412 5.55 20.45 -14.53
C PHE A 412 6.02 21.11 -13.23
N GLY A 413 5.51 20.64 -12.08
CA GLY A 413 5.80 21.25 -10.79
C GLY A 413 5.90 20.28 -9.63
N VAL A 414 6.75 20.60 -8.65
CA VAL A 414 6.81 19.92 -7.34
C VAL A 414 6.69 20.94 -6.20
N TRP A 415 5.93 20.55 -5.17
CA TRP A 415 5.79 21.23 -3.90
C TRP A 415 6.16 20.25 -2.78
N LYS A 416 6.98 20.67 -1.83
CA LYS A 416 7.34 19.84 -0.68
C LYS A 416 7.79 20.66 0.51
N THR A 417 7.47 20.17 1.70
CA THR A 417 7.78 20.77 2.99
C THR A 417 8.35 19.72 3.95
N ALA A 418 8.97 20.19 5.04
CA ALA A 418 9.28 19.39 6.22
C ALA A 418 8.08 19.22 7.17
N GLY A 419 6.99 19.96 6.93
CA GLY A 419 5.76 19.91 7.73
C GLY A 419 4.90 18.67 7.49
N ARG A 420 3.69 18.68 8.06
CA ARG A 420 2.74 17.56 8.02
C ARG A 420 1.74 17.65 6.87
N GLU A 421 1.66 18.80 6.23
CA GLU A 421 0.71 19.13 5.16
C GLU A 421 1.39 20.05 4.15
N ILE A 422 0.93 20.03 2.89
CA ILE A 422 1.37 21.00 1.88
C ILE A 422 0.82 22.38 2.27
N PRO A 423 1.68 23.39 2.54
CA PRO A 423 1.24 24.71 2.96
C PRO A 423 0.77 25.57 1.79
N TRP A 424 1.16 25.26 0.55
CA TRP A 424 0.80 26.04 -0.65
C TRP A 424 -0.54 25.62 -1.24
N GLU A 425 -1.25 26.58 -1.85
CA GLU A 425 -2.27 26.26 -2.84
C GLU A 425 -1.58 25.68 -4.09
N THR A 426 -1.95 24.48 -4.50
CA THR A 426 -1.38 23.85 -5.70
C THR A 426 -2.42 23.84 -6.83
N PRO A 427 -2.02 23.99 -8.10
CA PRO A 427 -2.94 23.96 -9.24
C PRO A 427 -3.52 22.56 -9.47
N ALA A 428 -4.70 22.47 -10.08
CA ALA A 428 -5.26 21.20 -10.53
C ALA A 428 -4.36 20.58 -11.62
N SER A 429 -4.37 19.25 -11.71
CA SER A 429 -3.53 18.54 -12.68
C SER A 429 -4.10 17.16 -12.99
N PRO A 430 -4.03 16.69 -14.24
CA PRO A 430 -4.52 15.38 -14.61
C PRO A 430 -3.63 14.23 -14.14
N ASN A 431 -2.37 14.47 -13.73
CA ASN A 431 -1.48 13.42 -13.24
C ASN A 431 -0.60 13.93 -12.08
N ASN A 432 -0.70 13.23 -10.95
CA ASN A 432 -0.11 13.66 -9.69
C ASN A 432 0.45 12.48 -8.91
N ILE A 433 1.57 12.67 -8.22
CA ILE A 433 2.09 11.76 -7.20
C ILE A 433 2.25 12.50 -5.88
N ILE A 434 1.90 11.85 -4.77
CA ILE A 434 2.01 12.43 -3.44
C ILE A 434 2.66 11.44 -2.47
N HIS A 435 3.48 11.96 -1.56
CA HIS A 435 4.24 11.15 -0.61
C HIS A 435 4.31 11.80 0.76
N VAL A 436 4.21 10.97 1.79
CA VAL A 436 4.40 11.33 3.19
C VAL A 436 5.53 10.47 3.77
N ARG A 437 6.60 11.13 4.23
CA ARG A 437 7.83 10.47 4.69
C ARG A 437 7.74 10.10 6.17
N LEU A 438 8.15 8.88 6.50
CA LEU A 438 8.48 8.50 7.87
C LEU A 438 10.00 8.47 8.02
N ALA A 439 10.60 9.51 8.62
CA ALA A 439 12.04 9.53 8.85
C ALA A 439 12.41 8.80 10.13
N THR A 440 13.28 7.79 10.02
CA THR A 440 13.90 7.11 11.17
C THR A 440 14.96 8.00 11.81
N GLY A 441 14.56 8.95 12.64
CA GLY A 441 15.44 9.53 13.67
C GLY A 441 16.14 10.87 13.40
N SER A 442 15.66 11.72 12.48
CA SER A 442 16.18 13.08 12.32
C SER A 442 15.08 14.08 11.93
N VAL A 443 15.28 15.37 12.23
CA VAL A 443 14.49 16.47 11.65
C VAL A 443 14.43 16.27 10.14
N VAL A 444 13.22 16.23 9.59
CA VAL A 444 13.04 16.06 8.15
C VAL A 444 13.47 17.35 7.48
N GLU A 445 14.61 17.30 6.79
CA GLU A 445 15.05 18.40 5.97
C GLU A 445 14.15 18.50 4.73
N GLN A 446 13.53 19.66 4.50
CA GLN A 446 12.53 19.85 3.44
C GLN A 446 12.95 19.40 2.04
N MET A 447 14.22 19.53 1.67
CA MET A 447 14.69 19.09 0.34
C MET A 447 14.85 17.56 0.25
N ASN A 448 14.94 16.88 1.40
CA ASN A 448 14.93 15.43 1.48
C ASN A 448 13.50 14.86 1.56
N SER A 449 12.47 15.73 1.62
CA SER A 449 11.09 15.29 1.39
C SER A 449 10.92 14.88 -0.06
N HIS A 450 10.08 13.87 -0.29
CA HIS A 450 9.73 13.40 -1.63
C HIS A 450 8.49 14.17 -2.12
N PRO A 451 8.26 14.28 -3.43
CA PRO A 451 9.06 13.71 -4.53
C PRO A 451 10.39 14.43 -4.78
N PHE A 452 11.33 13.68 -5.38
CA PHE A 452 12.48 14.27 -6.05
C PHE A 452 12.15 14.47 -7.52
N ALA A 453 12.06 15.74 -7.94
CA ALA A 453 11.98 16.09 -9.35
C ALA A 453 13.37 16.22 -9.98
N LYS A 454 13.39 16.09 -11.29
CA LYS A 454 14.51 16.44 -12.18
C LYS A 454 13.95 17.41 -13.23
N LEU A 455 14.05 17.09 -14.52
CA LEU A 455 13.43 17.88 -15.58
C LEU A 455 11.92 17.54 -15.72
N HIS A 456 11.58 16.54 -16.53
CA HIS A 456 10.20 16.09 -16.76
C HIS A 456 9.78 14.88 -15.92
N THR A 457 10.60 14.51 -14.96
CA THR A 457 10.40 13.32 -14.13
C THR A 457 10.34 13.69 -12.65
N ALA A 458 9.46 13.04 -11.90
CA ALA A 458 9.50 13.00 -10.45
C ALA A 458 9.40 11.57 -9.94
N LEU A 459 10.00 11.30 -8.78
CA LEU A 459 9.99 9.99 -8.17
C LEU A 459 9.74 10.12 -6.66
N THR A 460 8.82 9.31 -6.15
CA THR A 460 8.65 9.03 -4.72
C THR A 460 9.09 7.60 -4.43
N HIS A 461 9.40 7.32 -3.18
CA HIS A 461 9.93 6.02 -2.76
C HIS A 461 9.29 5.60 -1.43
N ASN A 462 8.63 4.44 -1.44
CA ASN A 462 8.20 3.74 -0.24
C ASN A 462 9.11 2.53 -0.04
N GLY A 463 10.16 2.67 0.77
CA GLY A 463 11.19 1.64 0.77
C GLY A 463 12.49 2.00 1.43
N GLU A 464 13.43 1.07 1.29
CA GLU A 464 14.85 1.30 1.48
C GLU A 464 15.60 0.56 0.37
N THR A 465 16.56 1.23 -0.27
CA THR A 465 17.42 0.62 -1.29
C THR A 465 18.73 0.16 -0.66
N THR A 466 18.96 -1.15 -0.57
CA THR A 466 20.10 -1.74 0.17
C THR A 466 21.42 -1.56 -0.56
N ASN A 467 21.41 -1.44 -1.89
CA ASN A 467 22.60 -1.31 -2.72
C ASN A 467 22.89 0.14 -3.17
N TYR A 468 22.59 1.12 -2.31
CA TYR A 468 22.78 2.57 -2.53
C TYR A 468 24.06 2.94 -3.30
N GLU A 469 25.22 2.42 -2.86
CA GLU A 469 26.51 2.83 -3.41
C GLU A 469 26.68 2.44 -4.89
N THR A 470 26.13 1.29 -5.30
CA THR A 470 26.17 0.85 -6.70
C THR A 470 25.25 1.67 -7.60
N LEU A 471 24.08 2.07 -7.10
CA LEU A 471 23.19 3.01 -7.80
C LEU A 471 23.86 4.37 -7.96
N ARG A 472 24.52 4.86 -6.90
CA ARG A 472 25.23 6.15 -6.90
C ARG A 472 26.33 6.17 -7.94
N GLN A 473 27.19 5.15 -7.94
CA GLN A 473 28.27 5.01 -8.91
C GLN A 473 27.74 4.98 -10.35
N ARG A 474 26.58 4.35 -10.61
CA ARG A 474 25.99 4.31 -11.95
C ARG A 474 25.62 5.70 -12.45
N VAL A 475 24.96 6.53 -11.66
CA VAL A 475 24.60 7.90 -12.09
C VAL A 475 25.82 8.82 -12.16
N GLU A 476 26.80 8.64 -11.27
CA GLU A 476 28.06 9.40 -11.29
C GLU A 476 28.94 9.14 -12.52
N GLN A 477 28.89 7.92 -13.09
CA GLN A 477 29.53 7.61 -14.38
C GLN A 477 29.02 8.51 -15.51
N PHE A 478 27.78 9.00 -15.42
CA PHE A 478 27.19 9.96 -16.35
C PHE A 478 27.28 11.41 -15.86
N GLY A 479 28.12 11.70 -14.87
CA GLY A 479 28.33 13.04 -14.34
C GLY A 479 27.10 13.60 -13.61
N LEU A 480 26.31 12.73 -12.97
CA LEU A 480 25.12 13.09 -12.19
C LEU A 480 25.31 12.79 -10.69
N PRO A 481 26.18 13.53 -9.97
CA PRO A 481 26.38 13.32 -8.53
C PRO A 481 25.11 13.71 -7.73
N PRO A 482 24.67 12.93 -6.75
CA PRO A 482 23.53 13.29 -5.90
C PRO A 482 23.77 14.59 -5.09
N GLN A 483 22.74 15.43 -4.94
CA GLN A 483 22.79 16.69 -4.16
C GLN A 483 22.27 16.49 -2.71
N ALA A 484 21.48 15.45 -2.49
CA ALA A 484 20.99 14.90 -1.24
C ALA A 484 21.65 13.55 -0.93
N THR A 485 21.61 13.13 0.33
CA THR A 485 22.25 11.87 0.80
C THR A 485 21.24 10.73 0.93
N THR A 486 20.15 10.81 0.17
CA THR A 486 19.04 9.85 0.24
C THR A 486 19.11 8.93 -0.96
N ASP A 487 18.90 7.63 -0.74
CA ASP A 487 18.73 6.63 -1.79
C ASP A 487 17.72 7.03 -2.87
N THR A 488 16.66 7.71 -2.46
CA THR A 488 15.56 8.13 -3.33
C THR A 488 15.99 9.17 -4.36
N GLU A 489 16.92 10.06 -4.01
CA GLU A 489 17.44 11.02 -4.99
C GLU A 489 18.30 10.29 -6.03
N VAL A 490 19.10 9.32 -5.61
CA VAL A 490 19.91 8.51 -6.53
C VAL A 490 19.01 7.72 -7.48
N ALA A 491 17.94 7.11 -6.96
CA ALA A 491 16.92 6.45 -7.78
C ALA A 491 16.24 7.43 -8.75
N SER A 492 15.92 8.65 -8.29
CA SER A 492 15.35 9.73 -9.13
C SER A 492 16.31 10.16 -10.24
N LEU A 493 17.62 10.25 -9.97
CA LEU A 493 18.64 10.53 -10.99
C LEU A 493 18.77 9.38 -11.98
N LYS A 494 18.76 8.13 -11.51
CA LYS A 494 18.78 6.95 -12.40
C LYS A 494 17.54 6.92 -13.29
N PHE A 495 16.37 7.23 -12.73
CA PHE A 495 15.12 7.26 -13.47
C PHE A 495 15.15 8.33 -14.55
N HIS A 496 15.60 9.54 -14.22
CA HIS A 496 15.81 10.60 -15.22
C HIS A 496 16.84 10.21 -16.29
N LEU A 497 17.98 9.64 -15.90
CA LEU A 497 19.01 9.18 -16.82
C LEU A 497 18.45 8.17 -17.82
N LEU A 498 17.75 7.14 -17.34
CA LEU A 498 17.22 6.09 -18.22
C LEU A 498 16.01 6.53 -19.02
N ALA A 499 15.08 7.29 -18.43
CA ALA A 499 13.83 7.67 -19.07
C ALA A 499 13.99 8.87 -20.01
N GLU A 500 14.77 9.88 -19.62
CA GLU A 500 14.88 11.16 -20.34
C GLU A 500 16.21 11.32 -21.07
N GLU A 501 17.37 10.99 -20.46
CA GLU A 501 18.66 11.18 -21.14
C GLU A 501 18.92 10.08 -22.18
N LEU A 502 18.82 8.81 -21.77
CA LEU A 502 19.07 7.61 -22.61
C LEU A 502 17.79 7.05 -23.27
N GLU A 503 16.60 7.57 -22.95
CA GLU A 503 15.33 7.20 -23.59
C GLU A 503 15.12 5.67 -23.73
N TYR A 504 15.38 4.91 -22.66
CA TYR A 504 15.13 3.47 -22.65
C TYR A 504 13.65 3.20 -22.99
N PRO A 505 13.35 2.18 -23.81
CA PRO A 505 11.97 1.76 -24.00
C PRO A 505 11.37 1.27 -22.67
N ASP A 506 10.05 1.36 -22.55
CA ASP A 506 9.33 1.12 -21.30
C ASP A 506 9.75 -0.18 -20.60
N TRP A 507 9.78 -1.30 -21.31
CA TRP A 507 10.18 -2.60 -20.77
C TRP A 507 11.63 -2.63 -20.28
N ALA A 508 12.55 -1.91 -20.93
CA ALA A 508 13.96 -1.86 -20.54
C ALA A 508 14.16 -0.95 -19.32
N LEU A 509 13.38 0.12 -19.20
CA LEU A 509 13.32 0.96 -18.00
C LEU A 509 12.84 0.14 -16.80
N PHE A 510 11.80 -0.68 -16.97
CA PHE A 510 11.34 -1.62 -15.95
C PHE A 510 12.42 -2.61 -15.57
N GLU A 511 13.02 -3.28 -16.54
CA GLU A 511 14.05 -4.31 -16.31
C GLU A 511 15.31 -3.73 -15.63
N ALA A 512 15.67 -2.48 -15.93
CA ALA A 512 16.81 -1.80 -15.32
C ALA A 512 16.57 -1.42 -13.84
N PHE A 513 15.31 -1.24 -13.44
CA PHE A 513 14.94 -0.96 -12.06
C PHE A 513 14.59 -2.21 -11.27
N SER A 514 13.68 -3.02 -11.81
CA SER A 514 13.13 -4.24 -11.24
C SER A 514 13.48 -5.41 -12.15
N PRO A 515 14.67 -6.01 -12.03
CA PRO A 515 15.09 -7.06 -12.95
C PRO A 515 14.25 -8.33 -12.77
N THR A 516 13.91 -8.97 -13.88
CA THR A 516 13.19 -10.25 -13.92
C THR A 516 14.18 -11.38 -13.64
N THR A 517 14.10 -11.98 -12.44
CA THR A 517 15.12 -12.93 -11.95
C THR A 517 14.58 -14.32 -11.63
N GLY A 518 15.50 -15.28 -11.48
CA GLY A 518 15.20 -16.62 -10.98
C GLY A 518 14.16 -17.37 -11.81
N ASP A 519 13.14 -17.91 -11.15
CA ASP A 519 12.08 -18.67 -11.82
C ASP A 519 11.17 -17.77 -12.66
N ASP A 520 11.03 -16.48 -12.33
CA ASP A 520 10.18 -15.55 -13.10
C ASP A 520 10.72 -15.41 -14.54
N LEU A 521 12.04 -15.31 -14.70
CA LEU A 521 12.70 -15.24 -16.02
C LEU A 521 12.44 -16.47 -16.89
N SER A 522 12.24 -17.63 -16.26
CA SER A 522 11.94 -18.87 -16.96
C SER A 522 10.51 -18.97 -17.49
N LEU A 523 9.62 -18.18 -16.89
CA LEU A 523 8.22 -18.07 -17.29
C LEU A 523 8.01 -17.08 -18.45
N ILE A 524 9.06 -16.33 -18.83
CA ILE A 524 9.07 -15.39 -19.95
C ILE A 524 9.34 -16.13 -21.28
N PRO A 525 8.65 -15.76 -22.37
CA PRO A 525 8.94 -16.24 -23.72
C PRO A 525 10.42 -16.09 -24.09
N ALA A 526 10.94 -17.04 -24.88
CA ALA A 526 12.38 -17.11 -25.18
C ALA A 526 12.92 -15.85 -25.90
N GLU A 527 12.11 -15.23 -26.76
CA GLU A 527 12.48 -14.03 -27.51
C GLU A 527 12.70 -12.81 -26.58
N MET A 528 11.75 -12.55 -25.68
CA MET A 528 11.86 -11.46 -24.71
C MET A 528 12.95 -11.72 -23.67
N ARG A 529 13.17 -12.98 -23.26
CA ARG A 529 14.21 -13.34 -22.30
C ARG A 529 15.59 -12.80 -22.70
N GLN A 530 15.97 -12.93 -23.97
CA GLN A 530 17.27 -12.47 -24.44
C GLN A 530 17.43 -10.94 -24.30
N GLN A 531 16.36 -10.19 -24.57
CA GLN A 531 16.35 -8.74 -24.42
C GLN A 531 16.49 -8.31 -22.96
N LEU A 532 15.78 -9.01 -22.04
CA LEU A 532 15.91 -8.75 -20.60
C LEU A 532 17.34 -9.02 -20.12
N GLU A 533 17.94 -10.13 -20.53
CA GLU A 533 19.32 -10.48 -20.20
C GLU A 533 20.34 -9.46 -20.72
N ASP A 534 20.09 -8.84 -21.88
CA ASP A 534 20.96 -7.79 -22.44
C ASP A 534 20.92 -6.51 -21.58
N VAL A 535 19.74 -6.11 -21.10
CA VAL A 535 19.60 -4.99 -20.16
C VAL A 535 20.27 -5.33 -18.83
N GLN A 536 20.03 -6.55 -18.30
CA GLN A 536 20.65 -7.01 -17.06
C GLN A 536 22.18 -7.01 -17.13
N ARG A 537 22.79 -7.37 -18.27
CA ARG A 537 24.26 -7.31 -18.44
C ARG A 537 24.86 -5.93 -18.15
N VAL A 538 24.10 -4.87 -18.36
CA VAL A 538 24.54 -3.48 -18.15
C VAL A 538 24.04 -2.95 -16.80
N GLU A 539 22.75 -3.14 -16.50
CA GLU A 539 22.09 -2.43 -15.41
C GLU A 539 21.99 -3.23 -14.11
N PHE A 540 22.11 -4.57 -14.13
CA PHE A 540 21.75 -5.44 -13.00
C PHE A 540 22.46 -5.08 -11.69
N THR A 541 23.77 -4.80 -11.75
CA THR A 541 24.55 -4.40 -10.56
C THR A 541 24.06 -3.09 -9.95
N SER A 542 23.47 -2.22 -10.77
CA SER A 542 22.92 -0.93 -10.36
C SER A 542 21.40 -0.94 -10.21
N SER A 543 20.73 -2.08 -10.46
CA SER A 543 19.30 -2.21 -10.25
C SER A 543 19.02 -2.13 -8.74
N PRO A 544 18.09 -1.28 -8.28
CA PRO A 544 17.73 -1.21 -6.87
C PRO A 544 17.40 -2.58 -6.30
N ASP A 545 17.95 -2.85 -5.12
CA ASP A 545 17.71 -4.03 -4.30
C ASP A 545 17.16 -3.61 -2.92
N GLY A 546 16.51 -4.54 -2.22
CA GLY A 546 15.79 -4.28 -0.98
C GLY A 546 14.30 -4.00 -1.20
N PRO A 547 13.57 -3.68 -0.12
CA PRO A 547 12.13 -3.44 -0.20
C PRO A 547 11.84 -2.05 -0.73
N TYR A 548 11.48 -1.92 -2.01
CA TYR A 548 11.13 -0.63 -2.60
C TYR A 548 9.87 -0.67 -3.47
N GLN A 549 9.15 0.44 -3.44
CA GLN A 549 8.23 0.86 -4.49
C GLN A 549 8.60 2.28 -4.88
N TYR A 550 8.87 2.51 -6.16
CA TYR A 550 9.00 3.83 -6.74
C TYR A 550 7.77 4.18 -7.55
N LEU A 551 7.13 5.27 -7.17
CA LEU A 551 6.03 5.83 -7.95
C LEU A 551 6.53 7.08 -8.65
N CYS A 552 6.48 7.05 -9.98
CA CYS A 552 7.13 8.04 -10.81
C CYS A 552 6.13 8.77 -11.71
N LEU A 553 6.37 10.07 -11.89
CA LEU A 553 5.80 10.86 -12.96
C LEU A 553 6.81 10.93 -14.10
N ARG A 554 6.33 10.75 -15.33
CA ARG A 554 7.05 11.08 -16.56
C ARG A 554 6.14 11.92 -17.44
N HIS A 555 6.54 13.16 -17.71
CA HIS A 555 5.83 14.05 -18.63
C HIS A 555 6.59 14.11 -19.95
N LEU A 556 5.91 13.83 -21.07
CA LEU A 556 6.53 13.82 -22.39
C LEU A 556 5.89 14.94 -23.22
N PRO A 557 6.29 16.21 -22.99
CA PRO A 557 5.59 17.38 -23.53
C PRO A 557 5.51 17.35 -25.07
N ARG A 558 6.58 16.94 -25.75
CA ARG A 558 6.62 16.85 -27.22
C ARG A 558 5.81 15.70 -27.81
N ARG A 559 5.42 14.71 -26.99
CA ARG A 559 4.54 13.62 -27.39
C ARG A 559 3.09 13.87 -26.99
N GLY A 560 2.80 15.01 -26.34
CA GLY A 560 1.48 15.33 -25.83
C GLY A 560 0.98 14.32 -24.80
N CYS A 561 1.85 13.70 -24.00
CA CYS A 561 1.40 12.69 -23.04
C CYS A 561 2.05 12.81 -21.66
N THR A 562 1.33 12.30 -20.66
CA THR A 562 1.84 12.16 -19.29
C THR A 562 1.59 10.76 -18.79
N GLU A 563 2.47 10.32 -17.89
CA GLU A 563 2.50 8.95 -17.43
C GLU A 563 2.72 8.85 -15.94
N ARG A 564 2.05 7.84 -15.36
CA ARG A 564 2.35 7.31 -14.05
C ARG A 564 3.01 5.96 -14.19
N VAL A 565 4.27 5.85 -13.76
CA VAL A 565 5.07 4.62 -13.79
C VAL A 565 5.20 4.08 -12.37
N ASP A 566 4.75 2.84 -12.14
CA ASP A 566 4.88 2.12 -10.87
C ASP A 566 5.99 1.08 -10.99
N LEU A 567 7.15 1.33 -10.38
CA LEU A 567 8.29 0.42 -10.34
C LEU A 567 8.36 -0.24 -8.97
N LYS A 568 8.41 -1.57 -8.94
CA LYS A 568 8.31 -2.34 -7.69
C LYS A 568 9.41 -3.39 -7.59
N ASP A 569 9.86 -3.67 -6.38
CA ASP A 569 10.88 -4.69 -6.15
C ASP A 569 10.44 -6.08 -6.67
N PRO A 570 11.33 -6.87 -7.29
CA PRO A 570 10.96 -8.19 -7.85
C PRO A 570 10.42 -9.19 -6.82
N ALA A 571 10.70 -8.97 -5.53
CA ALA A 571 10.28 -9.81 -4.42
C ALA A 571 8.95 -9.37 -3.80
N ASP A 572 8.28 -8.38 -4.40
CA ASP A 572 7.00 -7.82 -3.97
C ASP A 572 6.98 -7.53 -2.47
N LEU A 573 7.99 -6.85 -1.94
CA LEU A 573 8.11 -6.56 -0.50
C LEU A 573 7.23 -5.39 -0.05
N ARG A 574 6.81 -4.50 -0.98
CA ARG A 574 6.00 -3.30 -0.65
C ARG A 574 4.55 -3.35 -1.18
N PRO A 575 3.53 -3.14 -0.33
CA PRO A 575 2.13 -3.23 -0.75
C PRO A 575 1.75 -2.06 -1.66
N ASN A 576 0.99 -2.36 -2.71
CA ASN A 576 0.38 -1.38 -3.58
C ASN A 576 -0.94 -1.94 -4.15
N THR A 577 -1.85 -1.04 -4.47
CA THR A 577 -3.13 -1.38 -5.07
C THR A 577 -3.45 -0.30 -6.08
N THR A 578 -3.75 -0.72 -7.32
CA THR A 578 -4.19 0.18 -8.38
C THR A 578 -5.67 -0.05 -8.62
N ALA A 579 -6.46 1.02 -8.61
CA ALA A 579 -7.86 1.01 -8.95
C ALA A 579 -8.08 1.82 -10.25
N ILE A 580 -8.99 1.33 -11.09
CA ILE A 580 -9.27 1.89 -12.42
C ILE A 580 -10.78 2.12 -12.56
N TRP A 581 -11.13 3.24 -13.16
CA TRP A 581 -12.48 3.66 -13.54
C TRP A 581 -12.46 4.14 -14.98
N GLN A 582 -13.41 3.71 -15.82
CA GLN A 582 -13.43 4.02 -17.26
C GLN A 582 -14.85 4.25 -17.77
N ASP A 583 -15.06 5.31 -18.55
CA ASP A 583 -16.33 5.66 -19.18
C ASP A 583 -16.14 6.20 -20.59
N ASP A 584 -16.72 5.51 -21.57
CA ASP A 584 -16.73 5.95 -22.98
C ASP A 584 -18.13 6.42 -23.44
N SER A 585 -19.12 6.45 -22.55
CA SER A 585 -20.52 6.72 -22.91
C SER A 585 -20.79 8.16 -23.37
N SER A 586 -19.92 9.09 -22.96
CA SER A 586 -20.03 10.53 -23.28
C SER A 586 -19.50 10.92 -24.66
N GLY A 587 -19.02 9.96 -25.47
CA GLY A 587 -18.40 10.21 -26.77
C GLY A 587 -17.00 10.84 -26.69
N ARG A 588 -16.49 11.09 -25.48
CA ARG A 588 -15.07 11.33 -25.18
C ARG A 588 -14.57 10.21 -24.25
N PRO A 589 -13.31 9.74 -24.41
CA PRO A 589 -12.75 8.78 -23.47
C PRO A 589 -12.58 9.46 -22.10
N ARG A 590 -13.20 8.90 -21.05
CA ARG A 590 -12.97 9.28 -19.65
C ARG A 590 -12.37 8.09 -18.90
N ALA A 591 -11.34 8.35 -18.12
CA ALA A 591 -10.71 7.33 -17.30
C ALA A 591 -9.94 7.96 -16.15
N PHE A 592 -9.93 7.26 -15.01
CA PHE A 592 -9.13 7.61 -13.85
C PHE A 592 -8.46 6.35 -13.30
N SER A 593 -7.17 6.45 -13.03
CA SER A 593 -6.42 5.43 -12.31
C SER A 593 -5.82 6.00 -11.04
N VAL A 594 -6.09 5.32 -9.93
CA VAL A 594 -5.58 5.66 -8.60
C VAL A 594 -4.67 4.53 -8.13
N ILE A 595 -3.52 4.86 -7.56
CA ILE A 595 -2.67 3.88 -6.90
C ILE A 595 -2.36 4.38 -5.49
N ALA A 596 -2.43 3.49 -4.52
CA ALA A 596 -2.02 3.78 -3.15
C ALA A 596 -1.42 2.53 -2.49
N SER A 597 -0.80 2.70 -1.33
CA SER A 597 -0.25 1.57 -0.56
C SER A 597 -1.34 0.62 -0.02
N GLU A 598 -2.57 1.10 0.14
CA GLU A 598 -3.72 0.34 0.64
C GLU A 598 -4.99 0.74 -0.14
N GLU A 599 -5.92 -0.19 -0.32
CA GLU A 599 -7.10 0.04 -1.18
C GLU A 599 -8.07 1.08 -0.62
N GLN A 600 -8.22 1.19 0.71
CA GLN A 600 -9.10 2.20 1.32
C GLN A 600 -8.72 3.62 0.92
N ALA A 601 -7.43 3.87 0.67
CA ALA A 601 -6.97 5.15 0.18
C ALA A 601 -7.40 5.38 -1.28
N CYS A 602 -7.36 4.34 -2.11
CA CYS A 602 -7.89 4.40 -3.48
C CYS A 602 -9.40 4.71 -3.46
N ARG A 603 -10.16 4.02 -2.60
CA ARG A 603 -11.61 4.26 -2.46
C ARG A 603 -11.92 5.67 -1.99
N ARG A 604 -11.18 6.19 -1.01
CA ARG A 604 -11.37 7.58 -0.56
C ARG A 604 -11.09 8.59 -1.68
N VAL A 605 -10.08 8.35 -2.51
CA VAL A 605 -9.83 9.18 -3.69
C VAL A 605 -11.04 9.16 -4.63
N TYR A 606 -11.61 7.99 -4.93
CA TYR A 606 -12.80 7.93 -5.79
C TYR A 606 -14.03 8.60 -5.19
N GLU A 607 -14.23 8.51 -3.86
CA GLU A 607 -15.26 9.30 -3.17
C GLU A 607 -15.06 10.81 -3.42
N LEU A 608 -13.83 11.30 -3.27
CA LEU A 608 -13.48 12.69 -3.51
C LEU A 608 -13.59 13.11 -4.98
N LEU A 609 -13.24 12.21 -5.92
CA LEU A 609 -13.44 12.45 -7.36
C LEU A 609 -14.93 12.53 -7.71
N ALA A 610 -15.77 11.73 -7.05
CA ALA A 610 -17.22 11.77 -7.23
C ALA A 610 -17.83 13.03 -6.61
N GLU A 611 -17.38 13.42 -5.41
CA GLU A 611 -17.72 14.70 -4.76
C GLU A 611 -17.33 15.91 -5.64
N ALA A 612 -16.25 15.80 -6.42
CA ALA A 612 -15.78 16.79 -7.38
C ALA A 612 -16.41 16.66 -8.78
N GLU A 613 -17.39 15.77 -8.97
CA GLU A 613 -18.10 15.53 -10.24
C GLU A 613 -17.19 15.10 -11.41
N LEU A 614 -16.02 14.52 -11.11
CA LEU A 614 -15.08 14.02 -12.12
C LEU A 614 -15.39 12.57 -12.55
N VAL A 615 -15.93 11.78 -11.61
CA VAL A 615 -16.43 10.42 -11.85
C VAL A 615 -17.87 10.33 -11.37
N ASP A 616 -18.65 9.42 -11.96
CA ASP A 616 -20.08 9.33 -11.67
C ASP A 616 -20.40 8.34 -10.53
N SER A 617 -19.38 7.63 -10.04
CA SER A 617 -19.49 6.69 -8.92
C SER A 617 -18.18 6.60 -8.12
N PRO A 618 -18.25 6.46 -6.79
CA PRO A 618 -17.07 6.31 -5.94
C PRO A 618 -16.49 4.89 -5.94
N GLU A 619 -17.09 3.94 -6.66
CA GLU A 619 -16.57 2.57 -6.79
C GLU A 619 -15.74 2.44 -8.08
N PRO A 620 -14.49 1.96 -7.99
CA PRO A 620 -13.72 1.62 -9.18
C PRO A 620 -14.32 0.39 -9.89
N ASP A 621 -14.15 0.32 -11.20
CA ASP A 621 -14.58 -0.84 -12.00
C ASP A 621 -13.66 -2.04 -11.79
N ARG A 622 -12.36 -1.78 -11.56
CA ARG A 622 -11.38 -2.83 -11.29
C ARG A 622 -10.38 -2.40 -10.24
N VAL A 623 -10.03 -3.34 -9.37
CA VAL A 623 -8.95 -3.23 -8.40
C VAL A 623 -7.91 -4.30 -8.72
N LEU A 624 -6.69 -3.86 -8.98
CA LEU A 624 -5.57 -4.67 -9.44
C LEU A 624 -4.41 -4.59 -8.45
N VAL A 625 -3.71 -5.70 -8.32
CA VAL A 625 -2.41 -5.74 -7.66
C VAL A 625 -1.39 -6.23 -8.68
N THR A 626 -0.52 -5.31 -9.12
CA THR A 626 0.43 -5.55 -10.21
C THR A 626 1.88 -5.54 -9.69
N ASN A 627 2.79 -6.11 -10.48
CA ASN A 627 4.24 -6.08 -10.20
C ASN A 627 4.91 -4.87 -10.87
N GLY A 628 4.13 -3.80 -11.09
CA GLY A 628 4.50 -2.60 -11.81
C GLY A 628 3.76 -2.44 -13.14
N MET A 629 3.48 -1.20 -13.52
CA MET A 629 2.75 -0.82 -14.74
C MET A 629 2.97 0.65 -15.14
N ILE A 630 2.65 1.00 -16.39
CA ILE A 630 2.54 2.37 -16.89
C ILE A 630 1.07 2.68 -17.17
N ASN A 631 0.65 3.88 -16.76
CA ASN A 631 -0.64 4.44 -17.11
C ASN A 631 -0.33 5.69 -17.94
N ARG A 632 -0.61 5.66 -19.24
CA ARG A 632 -0.29 6.74 -20.17
C ARG A 632 -1.58 7.40 -20.66
N PHE A 633 -1.61 8.72 -20.58
CA PHE A 633 -2.72 9.54 -21.05
C PHE A 633 -2.19 10.55 -22.07
N HIS A 634 -2.88 10.63 -23.21
CA HIS A 634 -2.54 11.45 -24.36
C HIS A 634 -3.46 12.66 -24.41
N PHE A 635 -2.92 13.81 -24.76
CA PHE A 635 -3.59 15.10 -24.75
C PHE A 635 -3.25 15.86 -26.03
N ASP A 636 -4.21 16.64 -26.52
CA ASP A 636 -3.99 17.60 -27.59
C ASP A 636 -3.35 18.90 -27.06
N ASP A 637 -3.05 19.82 -27.97
CA ASP A 637 -2.43 21.11 -27.66
C ASP A 637 -3.36 22.01 -26.80
N GLU A 638 -4.67 21.74 -26.81
CA GLU A 638 -5.66 22.37 -25.95
C GLU A 638 -5.74 21.74 -24.53
N GLY A 639 -4.93 20.71 -24.26
CA GLY A 639 -4.88 20.02 -22.96
C GLY A 639 -6.05 19.08 -22.71
N LYS A 640 -6.79 18.69 -23.75
CA LYS A 640 -7.89 17.74 -23.67
C LYS A 640 -7.39 16.32 -23.95
N CYS A 641 -7.81 15.38 -23.12
CA CYS A 641 -7.44 13.98 -23.29
C CYS A 641 -8.00 13.42 -24.62
N THR A 642 -7.13 12.86 -25.45
CA THR A 642 -7.45 12.22 -26.73
C THR A 642 -7.47 10.70 -26.64
N GLY A 643 -6.83 10.11 -25.63
CA GLY A 643 -6.81 8.68 -25.40
C GLY A 643 -5.97 8.28 -24.19
N TYR A 644 -6.08 7.03 -23.76
CA TYR A 644 -5.32 6.48 -22.64
C TYR A 644 -4.97 5.01 -22.90
N GLU A 645 -3.90 4.53 -22.27
CA GLU A 645 -3.48 3.13 -22.32
C GLU A 645 -2.86 2.69 -20.99
N PHE A 646 -3.05 1.41 -20.66
CA PHE A 646 -2.47 0.74 -19.50
C PHE A 646 -1.51 -0.32 -19.99
N ILE A 647 -0.25 -0.24 -19.55
CA ILE A 647 0.84 -1.06 -20.07
C ILE A 647 1.49 -1.81 -18.91
N ASP A 648 1.76 -3.10 -19.09
CA ASP A 648 2.48 -3.89 -18.11
C ASP A 648 3.99 -3.59 -18.11
N ARG A 649 4.72 -4.22 -17.18
CA ARG A 649 6.18 -4.06 -17.06
C ARG A 649 6.99 -4.56 -18.27
N TYR A 650 6.38 -5.33 -19.17
CA TYR A 650 7.01 -5.87 -20.37
C TYR A 650 6.68 -5.04 -21.62
N GLY A 651 5.97 -3.92 -21.47
CA GLY A 651 5.59 -3.04 -22.58
C GLY A 651 4.38 -3.54 -23.36
N GLN A 652 3.59 -4.47 -22.80
CA GLN A 652 2.37 -5.00 -23.43
C GLN A 652 1.13 -4.29 -22.86
N ALA A 653 0.11 -4.09 -23.70
CA ALA A 653 -1.15 -3.53 -23.24
C ALA A 653 -1.84 -4.49 -22.25
N LEU A 654 -2.33 -3.95 -21.14
CA LEU A 654 -3.06 -4.72 -20.14
C LEU A 654 -4.46 -5.06 -20.65
N GLU A 655 -4.85 -6.33 -20.60
CA GLU A 655 -6.20 -6.76 -20.97
C GLU A 655 -7.23 -6.35 -19.89
N LEU A 656 -7.87 -5.21 -20.11
CA LEU A 656 -9.01 -4.73 -19.34
C LEU A 656 -10.30 -4.98 -20.12
N ASP A 657 -11.39 -5.23 -19.41
CA ASP A 657 -12.70 -5.32 -20.03
C ASP A 657 -13.11 -3.97 -20.64
N ALA A 658 -13.97 -4.02 -21.65
CA ALA A 658 -14.49 -2.81 -22.28
C ALA A 658 -15.19 -1.93 -21.23
N PRO A 659 -15.03 -0.59 -21.28
CA PRO A 659 -15.67 0.32 -20.34
C PRO A 659 -17.19 0.15 -20.32
N GLY A 660 -17.76 0.03 -19.13
CA GLY A 660 -19.20 -0.01 -18.95
C GLY A 660 -19.80 1.40 -19.00
N ARG A 661 -21.09 1.51 -19.30
CA ARG A 661 -21.83 2.77 -19.14
C ARG A 661 -22.03 3.05 -17.66
N HIS A 662 -21.61 4.21 -17.17
CA HIS A 662 -21.85 4.64 -15.80
C HIS A 662 -23.22 5.33 -15.60
N LEU A 663 -23.64 5.46 -14.35
CA LEU A 663 -24.84 6.19 -13.95
C LEU A 663 -24.64 7.69 -14.18
N ALA A 664 -25.29 8.29 -15.17
CA ALA A 664 -25.22 9.74 -15.40
C ALA A 664 -26.09 10.52 -14.40
N ALA A 665 -25.68 11.73 -14.04
CA ALA A 665 -26.45 12.63 -13.17
C ALA A 665 -27.85 12.94 -13.75
N ASP A 666 -27.96 13.05 -15.08
CA ASP A 666 -29.22 13.31 -15.81
C ASP A 666 -29.92 12.01 -16.24
N SER A 667 -29.90 10.99 -15.40
CA SER A 667 -30.57 9.72 -15.73
C SER A 667 -32.08 9.92 -15.93
N PRO A 668 -32.69 9.24 -16.92
CA PRO A 668 -34.10 9.42 -17.25
C PRO A 668 -35.01 9.05 -16.05
N ALA A 669 -36.19 9.65 -15.99
CA ALA A 669 -37.19 9.25 -15.00
C ALA A 669 -37.61 7.79 -15.24
N ILE A 670 -37.93 7.07 -14.17
CA ILE A 670 -38.40 5.67 -14.23
C ILE A 670 -39.59 5.58 -15.19
N THR A 671 -39.45 4.78 -16.24
CA THR A 671 -40.47 4.65 -17.28
C THR A 671 -41.50 3.56 -17.02
N ASP A 672 -41.14 2.51 -16.28
CA ASP A 672 -42.00 1.35 -16.00
C ASP A 672 -41.95 0.95 -14.51
N THR A 673 -42.84 1.56 -13.73
CA THR A 673 -42.96 1.25 -12.29
C THR A 673 -43.53 -0.14 -12.02
N ASP A 674 -44.37 -0.67 -12.92
CA ASP A 674 -45.00 -1.98 -12.75
C ASP A 674 -43.95 -3.09 -12.85
N ARG A 675 -42.99 -2.96 -13.77
CA ARG A 675 -41.84 -3.87 -13.89
C ARG A 675 -40.97 -3.87 -12.63
N VAL A 676 -40.67 -2.69 -12.09
CA VAL A 676 -39.89 -2.54 -10.85
C VAL A 676 -40.58 -3.26 -9.68
N ASP A 677 -41.88 -3.03 -9.51
CA ASP A 677 -42.67 -3.63 -8.44
C ASP A 677 -42.76 -5.15 -8.59
N ALA A 678 -42.93 -5.65 -9.82
CA ALA A 678 -42.97 -7.09 -10.10
C ALA A 678 -41.65 -7.80 -9.73
N ILE A 679 -40.51 -7.18 -10.00
CA ILE A 679 -39.18 -7.73 -9.63
C ILE A 679 -39.00 -7.69 -8.11
N ALA A 680 -39.28 -6.54 -7.48
CA ALA A 680 -39.05 -6.36 -6.05
C ALA A 680 -39.95 -7.25 -5.17
N THR A 681 -41.14 -7.61 -5.66
CA THR A 681 -42.11 -8.47 -4.95
C THR A 681 -42.02 -9.95 -5.35
N ALA A 682 -41.09 -10.33 -6.22
CA ALA A 682 -40.86 -11.72 -6.59
C ALA A 682 -40.50 -12.58 -5.36
N SER A 683 -40.69 -13.90 -5.49
CA SER A 683 -40.31 -14.84 -4.41
C SER A 683 -38.81 -14.82 -4.12
N ASP A 684 -38.00 -14.55 -5.14
CA ASP A 684 -36.56 -14.30 -5.06
C ASP A 684 -36.24 -13.02 -5.85
N PRO A 685 -36.29 -11.84 -5.18
CA PRO A 685 -36.04 -10.57 -5.85
C PRO A 685 -34.61 -10.43 -6.38
N VAL A 686 -33.64 -11.13 -5.77
CA VAL A 686 -32.23 -11.09 -6.20
C VAL A 686 -32.08 -11.83 -7.53
N ALA A 687 -32.64 -13.04 -7.63
CA ALA A 687 -32.66 -13.79 -8.89
C ALA A 687 -33.48 -13.08 -9.98
N ALA A 688 -34.64 -12.52 -9.63
CA ALA A 688 -35.47 -11.77 -10.58
C ALA A 688 -34.75 -10.51 -11.10
N LEU A 689 -34.03 -9.79 -10.22
CA LEU A 689 -33.20 -8.65 -10.63
C LEU A 689 -32.04 -9.09 -11.52
N ARG A 690 -31.33 -10.17 -11.17
CA ARG A 690 -30.23 -10.72 -12.00
C ARG A 690 -30.70 -10.98 -13.43
N ASP A 691 -31.83 -11.67 -13.58
CA ASP A 691 -32.32 -12.10 -14.89
C ASP A 691 -32.84 -10.90 -15.72
N ALA A 692 -33.30 -9.82 -15.08
CA ALA A 692 -33.78 -8.60 -15.75
C ALA A 692 -32.70 -7.53 -15.94
N LEU A 693 -31.56 -7.61 -15.22
CA LEU A 693 -30.52 -6.57 -15.15
C LEU A 693 -30.01 -6.08 -16.51
N PRO A 694 -29.82 -6.93 -17.54
CA PRO A 694 -29.34 -6.46 -18.84
C PRO A 694 -30.27 -5.41 -19.47
N GLU A 695 -31.58 -5.57 -19.28
CA GLU A 695 -32.60 -4.76 -19.92
C GLU A 695 -33.04 -3.53 -19.11
N LEU A 696 -32.79 -3.50 -17.81
CA LEU A 696 -33.14 -2.36 -16.96
C LEU A 696 -32.20 -1.17 -17.23
N ASP A 697 -32.64 0.04 -16.90
CA ASP A 697 -31.72 1.19 -16.75
C ASP A 697 -31.27 1.39 -15.29
N PHE A 698 -30.32 2.29 -15.04
CA PHE A 698 -29.84 2.53 -13.67
C PHE A 698 -30.93 3.04 -12.70
N PRO A 699 -31.80 4.00 -13.09
CA PRO A 699 -32.95 4.40 -12.28
C PRO A 699 -33.86 3.24 -11.86
N GLU A 700 -34.19 2.34 -12.77
CA GLU A 700 -35.00 1.15 -12.50
C GLU A 700 -34.27 0.19 -11.55
N VAL A 701 -32.98 -0.09 -11.78
CA VAL A 701 -32.17 -0.93 -10.86
C VAL A 701 -32.13 -0.32 -9.46
N ALA A 702 -31.87 0.98 -9.35
CA ALA A 702 -31.86 1.68 -8.07
C ALA A 702 -33.24 1.63 -7.39
N ALA A 703 -34.33 1.72 -8.16
CA ALA A 703 -35.69 1.61 -7.65
C ALA A 703 -35.99 0.19 -7.14
N VAL A 704 -35.58 -0.86 -7.85
CA VAL A 704 -35.71 -2.25 -7.39
C VAL A 704 -34.94 -2.45 -6.09
N MET A 705 -33.68 -2.02 -6.01
CA MET A 705 -32.87 -2.16 -4.79
C MET A 705 -33.50 -1.44 -3.59
N ARG A 706 -34.02 -0.22 -3.78
CA ARG A 706 -34.76 0.51 -2.74
C ARG A 706 -36.03 -0.21 -2.32
N ALA A 707 -36.80 -0.75 -3.27
CA ALA A 707 -38.03 -1.50 -2.99
C ALA A 707 -37.75 -2.80 -2.23
N VAL A 708 -36.67 -3.53 -2.57
CA VAL A 708 -36.20 -4.70 -1.83
C VAL A 708 -35.83 -4.33 -0.39
N GLY A 709 -35.15 -3.19 -0.18
CA GLY A 709 -34.85 -2.66 1.16
C GLY A 709 -36.10 -2.25 1.95
N ALA A 710 -37.13 -1.73 1.27
CA ALA A 710 -38.36 -1.23 1.89
C ALA A 710 -39.44 -2.31 2.15
N ALA A 711 -39.34 -3.49 1.53
CA ALA A 711 -40.35 -4.54 1.60
C ALA A 711 -40.73 -4.95 3.04
N GLU A 712 -41.98 -5.39 3.24
CA GLU A 712 -42.49 -5.96 4.50
C GLU A 712 -41.95 -7.39 4.73
N GLN A 713 -40.64 -7.51 4.92
CA GLN A 713 -39.97 -8.73 5.36
C GLN A 713 -39.17 -8.47 6.65
N PRO A 714 -38.86 -9.51 7.46
CA PRO A 714 -37.95 -9.37 8.58
C PRO A 714 -36.64 -8.72 8.13
N GLY A 715 -36.15 -7.72 8.89
CA GLY A 715 -35.00 -6.89 8.50
C GLY A 715 -33.77 -7.65 8.02
N GLY A 716 -33.47 -8.81 8.64
CA GLY A 716 -32.34 -9.66 8.24
C GLY A 716 -32.43 -10.17 6.80
N ARG A 717 -33.60 -10.60 6.32
CA ARG A 717 -33.76 -11.10 4.95
C ARG A 717 -33.53 -10.01 3.89
N ARG A 718 -33.88 -8.76 4.22
CA ARG A 718 -33.68 -7.60 3.33
C ARG A 718 -32.21 -7.25 3.23
N LEU A 719 -31.51 -7.25 4.37
CA LEU A 719 -30.06 -7.03 4.40
C LEU A 719 -29.31 -8.13 3.66
N ASP A 720 -29.67 -9.41 3.88
CA ASP A 720 -29.06 -10.55 3.19
C ASP A 720 -29.22 -10.42 1.66
N ALA A 721 -30.42 -10.04 1.19
CA ALA A 721 -30.67 -9.81 -0.23
C ALA A 721 -29.79 -8.69 -0.81
N LEU A 722 -29.75 -7.51 -0.18
CA LEU A 722 -28.93 -6.39 -0.63
C LEU A 722 -27.43 -6.68 -0.54
N THR A 723 -27.00 -7.43 0.48
CA THR A 723 -25.61 -7.86 0.68
C THR A 723 -25.19 -8.83 -0.43
N SER A 724 -26.06 -9.77 -0.78
CA SER A 724 -25.83 -10.67 -1.92
C SER A 724 -25.63 -9.90 -3.24
N LEU A 725 -26.30 -8.75 -3.43
CA LEU A 725 -26.05 -7.90 -4.58
C LEU A 725 -24.63 -7.31 -4.54
N VAL A 726 -24.20 -6.77 -3.39
CA VAL A 726 -22.84 -6.24 -3.21
C VAL A 726 -21.78 -7.30 -3.53
N ASP A 727 -22.00 -8.54 -3.08
CA ASP A 727 -21.01 -9.62 -3.19
C ASP A 727 -20.96 -10.23 -4.61
N HIS A 728 -22.10 -10.37 -5.29
CA HIS A 728 -22.21 -11.16 -6.51
C HIS A 728 -22.52 -10.37 -7.80
N LEU A 729 -22.82 -9.06 -7.74
CA LEU A 729 -23.15 -8.27 -8.95
C LEU A 729 -22.12 -8.38 -10.07
N ARG A 730 -20.83 -8.52 -9.73
CA ARG A 730 -19.73 -8.73 -10.69
C ARG A 730 -19.79 -10.03 -11.48
N SER A 731 -20.61 -10.98 -11.05
CA SER A 731 -20.81 -12.27 -11.72
C SER A 731 -22.00 -12.26 -12.68
N TRP A 732 -22.68 -11.12 -12.85
CA TRP A 732 -23.94 -11.03 -13.58
C TRP A 732 -23.76 -10.33 -14.92
N ASP A 733 -24.61 -10.67 -15.88
CA ASP A 733 -24.74 -9.90 -17.11
C ASP A 733 -25.35 -8.54 -16.79
N THR A 734 -24.58 -7.48 -17.04
CA THR A 734 -24.95 -6.10 -16.72
C THR A 734 -25.64 -5.39 -17.87
N GLY A 735 -25.69 -6.00 -19.07
CA GLY A 735 -26.14 -5.37 -20.30
C GLY A 735 -25.35 -4.11 -20.64
N GLY A 736 -24.03 -4.15 -20.46
CA GLY A 736 -23.13 -3.03 -20.74
C GLY A 736 -23.10 -1.92 -19.69
N LYS A 737 -23.67 -2.12 -18.49
CA LYS A 737 -23.57 -1.18 -17.37
C LYS A 737 -22.27 -1.41 -16.62
N ALA A 738 -21.64 -0.34 -16.15
CA ALA A 738 -20.44 -0.43 -15.33
C ALA A 738 -20.74 -1.08 -13.97
N THR A 739 -19.98 -2.14 -13.66
CA THR A 739 -20.11 -2.89 -12.40
C THR A 739 -19.84 -2.00 -11.19
N GLY A 740 -18.89 -1.05 -11.27
CA GLY A 740 -18.62 -0.09 -10.19
C GLY A 740 -19.89 0.70 -9.81
N SER A 741 -20.60 1.25 -10.79
CA SER A 741 -21.86 1.96 -10.55
C SER A 741 -22.95 1.06 -9.95
N LEU A 742 -23.08 -0.19 -10.39
CA LEU A 742 -24.06 -1.13 -9.83
C LEU A 742 -23.75 -1.50 -8.38
N VAL A 743 -22.47 -1.77 -8.05
CA VAL A 743 -22.01 -2.05 -6.69
C VAL A 743 -22.21 -0.82 -5.80
N SER A 744 -21.96 0.37 -6.32
CA SER A 744 -22.22 1.63 -5.60
C SER A 744 -23.70 1.79 -5.25
N LEU A 745 -24.61 1.47 -6.18
CA LEU A 745 -26.06 1.48 -5.91
C LEU A 745 -26.46 0.44 -4.85
N ALA A 746 -25.91 -0.77 -4.93
CA ALA A 746 -26.18 -1.82 -3.94
C ALA A 746 -25.69 -1.41 -2.54
N ARG A 747 -24.49 -0.83 -2.43
CA ARG A 747 -23.96 -0.31 -1.16
C ARG A 747 -24.78 0.86 -0.63
N ALA A 748 -25.22 1.77 -1.50
CA ALA A 748 -26.12 2.86 -1.13
C ALA A 748 -27.43 2.30 -0.55
N ALA A 749 -28.03 1.29 -1.19
CA ALA A 749 -29.25 0.64 -0.69
C ALA A 749 -29.04 -0.04 0.68
N VAL A 750 -27.89 -0.69 0.92
CA VAL A 750 -27.52 -1.23 2.25
C VAL A 750 -27.44 -0.11 3.29
N ASN A 751 -26.77 1.01 2.94
CA ASN A 751 -26.63 2.15 3.83
C ASN A 751 -27.99 2.81 4.14
N ASP A 752 -28.84 3.02 3.13
CA ASP A 752 -30.19 3.57 3.28
C ASP A 752 -31.06 2.68 4.19
N LEU A 753 -30.97 1.36 4.01
CA LEU A 753 -31.65 0.40 4.88
C LEU A 753 -31.21 0.56 6.32
N VAL A 754 -29.89 0.63 6.57
CA VAL A 754 -29.32 0.79 7.92
C VAL A 754 -29.64 2.16 8.51
N ASP A 755 -29.64 3.21 7.70
CA ASP A 755 -29.93 4.58 8.14
C ASP A 755 -31.40 4.76 8.51
N GLY A 756 -32.32 4.06 7.82
CA GLY A 756 -33.74 3.98 8.16
C GLY A 756 -34.05 3.18 9.42
N LEU A 757 -33.09 2.41 9.97
CA LEU A 757 -33.25 1.77 11.28
C LEU A 757 -33.12 2.82 12.39
N ALA A 758 -34.19 3.00 13.19
CA ALA A 758 -34.22 3.93 14.31
C ALA A 758 -33.03 3.75 15.27
N HIS A 759 -32.54 4.79 15.95
CA HIS A 759 -31.48 4.61 16.96
C HIS A 759 -31.94 3.85 18.23
N THR A 760 -33.17 3.35 18.28
CA THR A 760 -33.76 2.67 19.44
C THR A 760 -33.52 1.18 19.45
N GLU A 761 -33.24 0.65 20.64
CA GLU A 761 -33.07 -0.78 20.90
C GLU A 761 -34.35 -1.57 20.57
N THR A 762 -34.20 -2.61 19.74
CA THR A 762 -35.27 -3.57 19.41
C THR A 762 -34.86 -4.96 19.89
N ALA A 763 -35.80 -5.92 19.89
CA ALA A 763 -35.47 -7.33 20.19
C ALA A 763 -34.48 -7.96 19.21
N LEU A 764 -34.23 -7.35 18.04
CA LEU A 764 -33.42 -7.91 16.95
C LEU A 764 -32.09 -7.19 16.75
N TRP A 765 -32.01 -5.89 17.05
CA TRP A 765 -30.79 -5.11 16.85
C TRP A 765 -30.73 -3.86 17.72
N ARG A 766 -29.51 -3.34 17.87
CA ARG A 766 -29.20 -2.03 18.44
C ARG A 766 -28.19 -1.34 17.54
N ARG A 767 -28.43 -0.07 17.20
CA ARG A 767 -27.54 0.72 16.35
C ARG A 767 -26.77 1.74 17.18
N VAL A 768 -25.47 1.87 16.91
CA VAL A 768 -24.57 2.81 17.58
C VAL A 768 -23.64 3.49 16.56
N THR A 769 -23.24 4.71 16.87
CA THR A 769 -22.28 5.51 16.12
C THR A 769 -21.07 5.85 16.98
N PHE A 770 -20.06 6.53 16.41
CA PHE A 770 -18.90 6.99 17.17
C PHE A 770 -19.26 7.85 18.41
N GLY A 771 -20.33 8.65 18.31
CA GLY A 771 -20.83 9.46 19.44
C GLY A 771 -21.36 8.63 20.60
N ASP A 772 -21.78 7.38 20.35
CA ASP A 772 -22.41 6.48 21.31
C ASP A 772 -21.36 5.61 22.01
N GLN A 773 -20.70 6.17 23.03
CA GLN A 773 -19.69 5.44 23.81
C GLN A 773 -20.27 4.28 24.65
N ASP A 774 -21.60 4.23 24.82
CA ASP A 774 -22.31 3.16 25.52
C ASP A 774 -23.09 2.24 24.55
N HIS A 775 -22.57 1.03 24.36
CA HIS A 775 -23.20 -0.03 23.55
C HIS A 775 -24.32 -0.77 24.28
N GLY A 776 -24.52 -0.56 25.59
CA GLY A 776 -25.45 -1.34 26.40
C GLY A 776 -25.09 -2.84 26.46
N SER A 777 -26.03 -3.67 26.89
CA SER A 777 -25.94 -5.14 26.89
C SER A 777 -27.03 -5.72 25.99
N PRO A 778 -26.80 -6.86 25.34
CA PRO A 778 -27.83 -7.44 24.50
C PRO A 778 -28.98 -8.01 25.33
N ALA A 779 -30.21 -7.86 24.84
CA ALA A 779 -31.40 -8.51 25.39
C ALA A 779 -31.36 -10.03 25.19
N ASP A 780 -30.84 -10.47 24.04
CA ASP A 780 -30.50 -11.87 23.75
C ASP A 780 -29.21 -11.91 22.95
N ALA A 781 -28.13 -12.38 23.57
CA ALA A 781 -26.80 -12.45 22.96
C ALA A 781 -26.74 -13.32 21.70
N GLY A 782 -27.61 -14.33 21.57
CA GLY A 782 -27.62 -15.26 20.44
C GLY A 782 -28.44 -14.76 19.25
N LEU A 783 -29.30 -13.77 19.43
CA LEU A 783 -30.24 -13.30 18.41
C LEU A 783 -30.02 -11.83 18.03
N GLN A 784 -29.73 -10.96 18.99
CA GLN A 784 -29.66 -9.52 18.79
C GLN A 784 -28.33 -9.10 18.16
N THR A 785 -28.40 -8.23 17.14
CA THR A 785 -27.23 -7.74 16.39
C THR A 785 -26.85 -6.33 16.80
N LEU A 786 -25.57 -6.09 17.10
CA LEU A 786 -25.03 -4.74 17.29
C LEU A 786 -24.58 -4.19 15.94
N ILE A 787 -25.28 -3.17 15.47
CA ILE A 787 -24.97 -2.44 14.23
C ILE A 787 -24.09 -1.25 14.60
N ILE A 788 -22.87 -1.19 14.06
CA ILE A 788 -21.91 -0.14 14.38
C ILE A 788 -21.51 0.59 13.11
N ASP A 789 -21.69 1.90 13.13
CA ASP A 789 -21.22 2.78 12.08
C ASP A 789 -19.76 3.18 12.33
N ALA A 790 -18.85 2.82 11.42
CA ALA A 790 -17.42 3.02 11.59
C ALA A 790 -16.89 4.46 11.41
N PRO A 791 -17.54 5.39 10.67
CA PRO A 791 -17.10 6.78 10.56
C PRO A 791 -16.94 7.46 11.94
N GLY A 792 -15.85 8.21 12.10
CA GLY A 792 -15.47 8.86 13.35
C GLY A 792 -14.48 8.05 14.20
N PHE A 793 -14.44 6.72 14.04
CA PHE A 793 -13.41 5.91 14.69
C PHE A 793 -12.07 6.03 13.95
N GLU A 794 -10.98 6.25 14.70
CA GLU A 794 -9.62 6.25 14.17
C GLU A 794 -9.26 4.87 13.58
N PRO A 795 -8.57 4.82 12.43
CA PRO A 795 -8.08 3.56 11.85
C PRO A 795 -7.21 2.75 12.81
N GLU A 796 -6.38 3.44 13.62
CA GLU A 796 -5.55 2.88 14.68
C GLU A 796 -5.27 3.91 15.77
N GLY A 797 -5.13 3.47 17.04
CA GLY A 797 -4.75 4.41 18.08
C GLY A 797 -4.52 3.87 19.48
N THR A 798 -3.85 4.67 20.32
CA THR A 798 -3.58 4.37 21.73
C THR A 798 -4.72 4.75 22.67
N ASP A 799 -5.64 5.62 22.23
CA ASP A 799 -6.85 5.90 22.99
C ASP A 799 -7.92 4.85 22.62
N PRO A 800 -8.27 3.93 23.53
CA PRO A 800 -9.27 2.89 23.24
C PRO A 800 -10.70 3.44 23.06
N ARG A 801 -10.94 4.73 23.34
CA ARG A 801 -12.23 5.40 23.06
C ARG A 801 -12.37 5.80 21.60
N LEU A 802 -11.24 6.03 20.92
CA LEU A 802 -11.20 6.47 19.53
C LEU A 802 -11.10 5.30 18.54
N CYS A 803 -10.74 4.11 19.00
CA CYS A 803 -10.50 2.94 18.15
C CYS A 803 -11.69 1.95 18.13
N LEU A 804 -12.16 1.59 16.93
CA LEU A 804 -13.28 0.67 16.74
C LEU A 804 -12.99 -0.75 17.26
N ALA A 805 -11.77 -1.27 17.09
CA ALA A 805 -11.39 -2.58 17.63
C ALA A 805 -11.54 -2.64 19.17
N ALA A 806 -11.12 -1.57 19.86
CA ALA A 806 -11.26 -1.48 21.31
C ALA A 806 -12.75 -1.37 21.74
N TYR A 807 -13.58 -0.68 20.95
CA TYR A 807 -15.02 -0.62 21.16
C TYR A 807 -15.67 -2.01 21.04
N LEU A 808 -15.35 -2.75 19.97
CA LEU A 808 -15.82 -4.11 19.74
C LEU A 808 -15.45 -5.07 20.89
N GLY A 809 -14.22 -4.97 21.39
CA GLY A 809 -13.77 -5.76 22.54
C GLY A 809 -14.60 -5.50 23.81
N ARG A 810 -15.04 -4.25 24.04
CA ARG A 810 -15.93 -3.90 25.16
C ARG A 810 -17.35 -4.41 24.94
N ALA A 811 -17.88 -4.27 23.73
CA ALA A 811 -19.21 -4.77 23.37
C ALA A 811 -19.28 -6.30 23.54
N HIS A 812 -18.28 -7.04 23.06
CA HIS A 812 -18.22 -8.49 23.27
C HIS A 812 -18.19 -8.88 24.75
N ALA A 813 -17.41 -8.15 25.56
CA ALA A 813 -17.33 -8.36 27.01
C ALA A 813 -18.67 -8.08 27.72
N ALA A 814 -19.52 -7.22 27.16
CA ALA A 814 -20.88 -6.97 27.63
C ALA A 814 -21.90 -8.02 27.17
N GLY A 815 -21.48 -9.01 26.37
CA GLY A 815 -22.32 -10.15 25.96
C GLY A 815 -22.72 -10.16 24.49
N TRP A 816 -22.38 -9.12 23.71
CA TRP A 816 -22.69 -9.11 22.27
C TRP A 816 -21.96 -10.23 21.52
N ARG A 817 -22.65 -10.92 20.61
CA ARG A 817 -22.08 -11.98 19.76
C ARG A 817 -22.34 -11.79 18.26
N ARG A 818 -23.29 -10.96 17.86
CA ARG A 818 -23.55 -10.63 16.44
C ARG A 818 -23.20 -9.17 16.18
N PHE A 819 -22.36 -8.93 15.19
CA PHE A 819 -21.87 -7.60 14.83
C PHE A 819 -22.09 -7.34 13.35
N LEU A 820 -22.67 -6.18 13.02
CA LEU A 820 -22.76 -5.65 11.66
C LEU A 820 -22.01 -4.34 11.62
N LEU A 821 -20.89 -4.29 10.89
CA LEU A 821 -20.08 -3.08 10.75
C LEU A 821 -20.36 -2.45 9.39
N THR A 822 -20.74 -1.18 9.38
CA THR A 822 -21.04 -0.43 8.15
C THR A 822 -20.03 0.68 7.92
N ARG A 823 -19.85 1.06 6.65
CA ARG A 823 -18.97 2.16 6.23
C ARG A 823 -17.54 2.04 6.79
N VAL A 824 -17.02 0.81 6.84
CA VAL A 824 -15.66 0.52 7.30
C VAL A 824 -14.64 1.08 6.30
N ARG A 825 -13.69 1.86 6.80
CA ARG A 825 -12.71 2.64 6.03
C ARG A 825 -11.31 2.50 6.63
N GLY A 826 -10.76 1.30 6.56
CA GLY A 826 -9.37 1.03 6.95
C GLY A 826 -9.12 0.82 8.45
N GLN A 827 -10.15 0.73 9.29
CA GLN A 827 -9.96 0.39 10.70
C GLN A 827 -9.26 -0.97 10.84
N ARG A 828 -8.15 -1.00 11.60
CA ARG A 828 -7.28 -2.16 11.75
C ARG A 828 -7.70 -3.02 12.94
N LEU A 829 -7.32 -4.30 12.94
CA LEU A 829 -7.51 -5.24 14.06
C LEU A 829 -8.97 -5.43 14.51
N LEU A 830 -9.95 -5.13 13.66
CA LEU A 830 -11.39 -5.11 13.99
C LEU A 830 -11.85 -6.40 14.67
N SER A 831 -11.51 -7.54 14.07
CA SER A 831 -11.90 -8.85 14.58
C SER A 831 -11.01 -9.35 15.72
N THR A 832 -9.73 -8.98 15.74
CA THR A 832 -8.73 -9.52 16.69
C THR A 832 -9.11 -9.25 18.14
N ALA A 833 -9.69 -8.08 18.41
CA ALA A 833 -10.13 -7.70 19.75
C ALA A 833 -11.27 -8.57 20.32
N VAL A 834 -12.05 -9.19 19.43
CA VAL A 834 -13.19 -10.07 19.78
C VAL A 834 -12.76 -11.52 19.64
N MET A 835 -12.39 -11.90 18.42
CA MET A 835 -12.16 -13.27 17.96
C MET A 835 -10.82 -13.87 18.40
N GLY A 836 -9.93 -13.08 19.01
CA GLY A 836 -8.67 -13.57 19.60
C GLY A 836 -8.84 -14.38 20.89
N ARG A 837 -10.08 -14.68 21.30
CA ARG A 837 -10.45 -15.29 22.58
C ARG A 837 -11.11 -16.65 22.35
N SER A 838 -10.94 -17.57 23.28
CA SER A 838 -11.43 -18.95 23.16
C SER A 838 -12.96 -19.12 23.27
N ASP A 839 -13.71 -18.07 23.58
CA ASP A 839 -15.17 -18.09 23.77
C ASP A 839 -15.96 -17.50 22.58
N THR A 840 -15.45 -17.67 21.37
CA THR A 840 -15.89 -16.92 20.18
C THR A 840 -16.60 -17.76 19.11
N ASP A 841 -16.81 -19.07 19.35
CA ASP A 841 -17.44 -19.99 18.40
C ASP A 841 -18.84 -19.56 17.94
N ASN A 842 -19.58 -18.84 18.79
CA ASN A 842 -20.92 -18.34 18.48
C ASN A 842 -20.93 -16.88 17.98
N VAL A 843 -19.77 -16.28 17.72
CA VAL A 843 -19.68 -14.90 17.25
C VAL A 843 -19.78 -14.86 15.73
N VAL A 844 -20.60 -13.92 15.23
CA VAL A 844 -20.73 -13.61 13.80
C VAL A 844 -20.44 -12.13 13.59
N MET A 845 -19.61 -11.81 12.60
CA MET A 845 -19.25 -10.44 12.24
C MET A 845 -19.34 -10.24 10.73
N ASP A 846 -20.30 -9.42 10.31
CA ASP A 846 -20.47 -9.01 8.91
C ASP A 846 -19.91 -7.58 8.73
N ILE A 847 -19.05 -7.40 7.73
CA ILE A 847 -18.26 -6.18 7.53
C ILE A 847 -18.54 -5.61 6.14
N HIS A 848 -19.17 -4.45 6.10
CA HIS A 848 -19.40 -3.68 4.87
C HIS A 848 -18.41 -2.52 4.77
N GLY A 849 -17.56 -2.57 3.74
CA GLY A 849 -16.50 -1.60 3.47
C GLY A 849 -15.16 -2.31 3.30
N THR A 850 -14.07 -1.56 3.44
CA THR A 850 -12.71 -2.10 3.32
C THR A 850 -12.04 -2.09 4.68
N PRO A 851 -11.96 -3.23 5.40
CA PRO A 851 -11.24 -3.31 6.67
C PRO A 851 -9.74 -3.07 6.46
N GLY A 852 -9.07 -2.53 7.48
CA GLY A 852 -7.61 -2.40 7.49
C GLY A 852 -6.90 -3.74 7.70
N GLU A 853 -5.58 -3.67 7.89
CA GLU A 853 -4.74 -4.85 8.12
C GLU A 853 -5.20 -5.71 9.32
N TYR A 854 -4.80 -6.98 9.30
CA TYR A 854 -5.02 -7.98 10.36
C TYR A 854 -6.48 -8.42 10.54
N LEU A 855 -7.30 -8.35 9.49
CA LEU A 855 -8.62 -8.96 9.52
C LEU A 855 -8.53 -10.47 9.78
N GLY A 856 -9.29 -11.01 10.73
CA GLY A 856 -9.25 -12.42 11.13
C GLY A 856 -7.94 -12.87 11.80
N ALA A 857 -7.05 -11.95 12.19
CA ALA A 857 -5.81 -12.32 12.84
C ALA A 857 -6.06 -12.95 14.23
N PHE A 858 -5.35 -14.04 14.51
CA PHE A 858 -5.39 -14.83 15.74
C PHE A 858 -6.78 -15.38 16.10
N MET A 859 -7.67 -15.50 15.11
CA MET A 859 -9.03 -16.00 15.29
C MET A 859 -9.05 -17.40 15.93
N GLN A 860 -9.84 -17.54 17.00
CA GLN A 860 -10.01 -18.76 17.80
C GLN A 860 -11.40 -19.40 17.64
N GLY A 861 -12.25 -18.88 16.75
CA GLY A 861 -13.61 -19.37 16.51
C GLY A 861 -14.50 -18.31 15.86
N GLY A 862 -15.73 -18.71 15.54
CA GLY A 862 -16.76 -17.83 14.97
C GLY A 862 -16.73 -17.72 13.45
N LEU A 863 -17.47 -16.74 12.93
CA LEU A 863 -17.60 -16.44 11.50
C LEU A 863 -17.37 -14.95 11.24
N ILE A 864 -16.49 -14.65 10.29
CA ILE A 864 -16.30 -13.29 9.75
C ILE A 864 -16.66 -13.29 8.28
N ARG A 865 -17.49 -12.35 7.84
CA ARG A 865 -17.76 -12.05 6.44
C ARG A 865 -17.31 -10.65 6.09
N CYS A 866 -16.46 -10.54 5.07
CA CYS A 866 -16.00 -9.28 4.53
C CYS A 866 -16.64 -9.08 3.15
N HIS A 867 -17.62 -8.17 3.08
CA HIS A 867 -18.40 -7.84 1.86
C HIS A 867 -17.62 -6.83 0.99
N GLY A 868 -16.44 -7.27 0.54
CA GLY A 868 -15.44 -6.47 -0.15
C GLY A 868 -14.04 -7.09 -0.03
N ASN A 869 -13.02 -6.28 -0.28
CA ASN A 869 -11.62 -6.70 -0.24
C ASN A 869 -11.05 -6.64 1.18
N ALA A 870 -10.13 -7.56 1.50
CA ALA A 870 -9.40 -7.61 2.76
C ALA A 870 -7.92 -7.21 2.55
N GLN A 871 -7.33 -6.53 3.53
CA GLN A 871 -5.95 -6.01 3.45
C GLN A 871 -4.89 -7.03 3.90
N ASN A 872 -3.65 -6.57 4.06
CA ASN A 872 -2.51 -7.40 4.45
C ASN A 872 -2.74 -8.13 5.79
N PHE A 873 -2.04 -9.25 5.97
CA PHE A 873 -2.07 -10.07 7.20
C PHE A 873 -3.45 -10.62 7.57
N THR A 874 -4.36 -10.66 6.59
CA THR A 874 -5.66 -11.32 6.75
C THR A 874 -5.45 -12.78 7.17
N ALA A 875 -6.24 -13.25 8.15
CA ALA A 875 -6.14 -14.59 8.75
C ALA A 875 -4.78 -14.95 9.38
N MET A 876 -3.90 -13.99 9.68
CA MET A 876 -2.61 -14.27 10.33
C MET A 876 -2.79 -15.04 11.64
N GLY A 877 -2.13 -16.18 11.79
CA GLY A 877 -2.13 -16.93 13.04
C GLY A 877 -3.49 -17.48 13.43
N MET A 878 -4.43 -17.62 12.49
CA MET A 878 -5.75 -18.20 12.70
C MET A 878 -5.64 -19.65 13.20
N HIS A 879 -6.47 -20.03 14.17
CA HIS A 879 -6.51 -21.37 14.76
C HIS A 879 -7.83 -22.10 14.47
N HIS A 880 -8.95 -21.40 14.54
CA HIS A 880 -10.29 -21.99 14.44
C HIS A 880 -11.29 -20.95 13.91
N GLY A 881 -12.41 -21.41 13.36
CA GLY A 881 -13.47 -20.57 12.80
C GLY A 881 -13.44 -20.48 11.28
N ARG A 882 -14.29 -19.60 10.74
CA ARG A 882 -14.47 -19.39 9.30
C ARG A 882 -14.33 -17.92 8.92
N LEU A 883 -13.56 -17.64 7.88
CA LEU A 883 -13.40 -16.32 7.28
C LEU A 883 -13.84 -16.35 5.81
N GLU A 884 -14.75 -15.48 5.42
CA GLU A 884 -15.23 -15.30 4.05
C GLU A 884 -14.86 -13.90 3.57
N VAL A 885 -14.15 -13.81 2.44
CA VAL A 885 -13.80 -12.55 1.78
C VAL A 885 -14.42 -12.54 0.39
N TYR A 886 -15.43 -11.70 0.20
CA TYR A 886 -16.16 -11.55 -1.07
C TYR A 886 -15.42 -10.60 -2.04
N GLY A 887 -14.10 -10.55 -1.96
CA GLY A 887 -13.20 -9.73 -2.77
C GLY A 887 -11.79 -10.33 -2.78
N ASN A 888 -10.79 -9.51 -3.09
CA ASN A 888 -9.37 -9.84 -3.04
C ASN A 888 -8.85 -9.86 -1.60
N ALA A 889 -7.73 -10.57 -1.38
CA ALA A 889 -6.99 -10.54 -0.11
C ALA A 889 -5.56 -10.01 -0.32
N GLY A 890 -5.13 -9.10 0.56
CA GLY A 890 -3.81 -8.50 0.55
C GLY A 890 -2.66 -9.45 0.88
N LYS A 891 -1.46 -8.87 1.07
CA LYS A 891 -0.20 -9.63 1.22
C LYS A 891 -0.17 -10.48 2.48
N VAL A 892 0.58 -11.57 2.40
CA VAL A 892 0.88 -12.44 3.55
C VAL A 892 -0.41 -12.97 4.21
N CYS A 893 -1.45 -13.17 3.41
CA CYS A 893 -2.71 -13.76 3.84
C CYS A 893 -2.46 -15.14 4.46
N GLY A 894 -3.07 -15.45 5.60
CA GLY A 894 -2.92 -16.73 6.29
C GLY A 894 -1.55 -16.96 6.91
N TYR A 895 -0.72 -15.94 7.12
CA TYR A 895 0.63 -16.10 7.67
C TYR A 895 0.65 -16.84 9.01
N ALA A 896 1.48 -17.87 9.11
CA ALA A 896 1.69 -18.64 10.34
C ALA A 896 0.43 -19.24 10.97
N SER A 897 -0.67 -19.36 10.22
CA SER A 897 -1.92 -19.98 10.66
C SER A 897 -1.69 -21.41 11.13
N LYS A 898 -2.52 -21.83 12.09
CA LYS A 898 -2.53 -23.16 12.71
C LYS A 898 -3.71 -24.01 12.28
N GLY A 899 -4.76 -23.39 11.74
CA GLY A 899 -6.01 -24.05 11.41
C GLY A 899 -7.06 -23.04 10.94
N GLY A 900 -8.30 -23.51 10.80
CA GLY A 900 -9.43 -22.69 10.39
C GLY A 900 -9.71 -22.76 8.88
N ALA A 901 -10.87 -22.25 8.49
CA ALA A 901 -11.33 -22.35 7.11
C ALA A 901 -11.53 -20.96 6.46
N VAL A 902 -10.98 -20.76 5.26
CA VAL A 902 -10.94 -19.46 4.58
C VAL A 902 -11.48 -19.58 3.16
N TRP A 903 -12.43 -18.69 2.80
CA TRP A 903 -12.95 -18.54 1.44
C TRP A 903 -12.61 -17.16 0.89
N ILE A 904 -12.09 -17.10 -0.33
CA ILE A 904 -11.73 -15.85 -1.01
C ILE A 904 -12.29 -15.89 -2.42
N LEU A 905 -13.13 -14.90 -2.74
CA LEU A 905 -13.79 -14.81 -4.04
C LEU A 905 -12.89 -14.18 -5.12
N GLY A 906 -11.92 -13.35 -4.73
CA GLY A 906 -10.97 -12.72 -5.64
C GLY A 906 -9.59 -13.39 -5.65
N ASP A 907 -8.58 -12.60 -5.98
CA ASP A 907 -7.18 -12.99 -5.99
C ASP A 907 -6.48 -12.68 -4.66
N ILE A 908 -5.37 -13.37 -4.41
CA ILE A 908 -4.52 -13.17 -3.24
C ILE A 908 -3.18 -12.58 -3.65
N VAL A 909 -2.78 -11.51 -2.96
CA VAL A 909 -1.44 -10.95 -3.12
C VAL A 909 -0.43 -11.78 -2.33
N ASP A 910 0.69 -12.08 -2.98
CA ASP A 910 1.96 -12.68 -2.54
C ASP A 910 2.09 -13.27 -1.11
N ARG A 911 2.84 -14.39 -0.99
CA ARG A 911 3.20 -15.07 0.27
C ARG A 911 2.01 -15.58 1.09
N ALA A 912 0.99 -16.04 0.38
CA ALA A 912 -0.18 -16.64 1.00
C ALA A 912 0.19 -17.93 1.77
N TRP A 913 -0.25 -18.06 3.02
CA TRP A 913 0.01 -19.17 3.97
C TRP A 913 1.49 -19.52 4.18
N THR A 914 2.37 -18.52 4.11
CA THR A 914 3.77 -18.69 4.51
C THR A 914 3.87 -19.07 5.99
N ASN A 915 4.73 -20.06 6.29
CA ASN A 915 4.97 -20.60 7.64
C ASN A 915 3.74 -21.20 8.35
N SER A 916 2.69 -21.52 7.60
CA SER A 916 1.45 -22.08 8.16
C SER A 916 1.58 -23.57 8.43
N VAL A 917 0.79 -24.06 9.38
CA VAL A 917 0.79 -25.45 9.82
C VAL A 917 -0.65 -25.88 10.01
N ASN A 918 -0.97 -27.13 9.65
CA ASN A 918 -2.20 -27.74 10.10
C ASN A 918 -1.94 -28.39 11.47
N ASP A 919 -2.20 -27.64 12.55
CA ASP A 919 -1.98 -28.11 13.91
C ASP A 919 -3.13 -29.05 14.30
N PRO A 920 -2.85 -30.31 14.68
CA PRO A 920 -3.89 -31.28 15.02
C PRO A 920 -4.70 -30.93 16.28
N ARG A 921 -4.32 -29.86 17.00
CA ARG A 921 -5.09 -29.32 18.14
C ARG A 921 -6.09 -28.24 17.70
N CYS A 922 -5.99 -27.79 16.45
CA CYS A 922 -6.81 -26.76 15.85
C CYS A 922 -7.80 -27.42 14.86
N GLN A 923 -8.74 -26.62 14.33
CA GLN A 923 -9.53 -27.05 13.17
C GLN A 923 -8.61 -27.23 11.97
N ASP A 924 -8.93 -28.19 11.09
CA ASP A 924 -8.17 -28.40 9.88
C ASP A 924 -8.03 -27.11 9.07
N LEU A 925 -6.81 -26.83 8.62
CA LEU A 925 -6.52 -25.69 7.76
C LEU A 925 -7.08 -25.95 6.35
N GLU A 926 -8.15 -25.25 6.02
CA GLU A 926 -8.87 -25.35 4.75
C GLU A 926 -8.93 -24.00 4.04
N VAL A 927 -8.60 -23.99 2.75
CA VAL A 927 -8.50 -22.75 1.97
C VAL A 927 -9.15 -22.95 0.60
N ASN A 928 -10.13 -22.13 0.27
CA ASN A 928 -10.88 -22.17 -0.97
C ASN A 928 -10.81 -20.81 -1.66
N VAL A 929 -10.16 -20.76 -2.83
CA VAL A 929 -9.90 -19.52 -3.57
C VAL A 929 -10.49 -19.66 -4.97
N PHE A 930 -11.44 -18.79 -5.30
CA PHE A 930 -12.04 -18.77 -6.63
C PHE A 930 -11.07 -18.21 -7.68
N GLY A 931 -10.38 -17.13 -7.34
CA GLY A 931 -9.32 -16.57 -8.16
C GLY A 931 -8.01 -17.36 -8.08
N THR A 932 -6.92 -16.62 -7.96
CA THR A 932 -5.55 -17.15 -7.92
C THR A 932 -4.73 -16.55 -6.78
N ALA A 933 -3.45 -16.94 -6.70
CA ALA A 933 -2.44 -16.24 -5.92
C ALA A 933 -1.25 -15.82 -6.80
N SER A 934 -0.56 -14.74 -6.40
CA SER A 934 0.65 -14.29 -7.10
C SER A 934 1.86 -15.17 -6.77
N LYS A 935 2.83 -14.75 -5.94
CA LYS A 935 4.08 -15.49 -5.68
C LYS A 935 4.11 -16.16 -4.30
N TYR A 936 5.07 -17.07 -4.10
CA TYR A 936 5.47 -17.67 -2.81
C TYR A 936 4.36 -18.31 -1.97
N CYS A 937 3.25 -18.72 -2.58
CA CYS A 937 2.17 -19.36 -1.85
C CYS A 937 2.63 -20.69 -1.22
N GLY A 938 2.32 -20.86 0.06
CA GLY A 938 2.67 -22.06 0.83
C GLY A 938 4.16 -22.19 1.15
N GLU A 939 4.92 -21.09 1.15
CA GLU A 939 6.32 -21.12 1.57
C GLU A 939 6.43 -21.66 3.02
N SER A 940 7.24 -22.69 3.22
CA SER A 940 7.42 -23.38 4.50
C SER A 940 6.12 -23.94 5.10
N LEU A 941 5.14 -24.31 4.26
CA LEU A 941 3.87 -24.91 4.69
C LEU A 941 4.08 -26.28 5.36
N MET A 942 3.33 -26.54 6.42
CA MET A 942 3.41 -27.74 7.26
C MET A 942 2.07 -28.50 7.37
N GLY A 943 1.17 -28.30 6.42
CA GLY A 943 -0.12 -29.00 6.29
C GLY A 943 -1.26 -28.06 5.89
N GLY A 944 -2.38 -28.65 5.49
CA GLY A 944 -3.60 -27.95 5.05
C GLY A 944 -4.01 -28.34 3.63
N ASP A 945 -5.26 -28.06 3.30
CA ASP A 945 -5.88 -28.34 2.01
C ASP A 945 -6.33 -27.04 1.33
N PHE A 946 -5.93 -26.87 0.08
CA PHE A 946 -6.09 -25.63 -0.66
C PHE A 946 -6.70 -25.93 -2.03
N VAL A 947 -7.67 -25.12 -2.44
CA VAL A 947 -8.25 -25.13 -3.80
C VAL A 947 -8.07 -23.76 -4.43
N PHE A 948 -7.55 -23.75 -5.65
CA PHE A 948 -7.48 -22.57 -6.51
C PHE A 948 -8.25 -22.87 -7.79
N ALA A 949 -9.36 -22.17 -8.02
CA ALA A 949 -10.10 -22.35 -9.26
C ALA A 949 -9.46 -21.61 -10.44
N GLY A 950 -8.66 -20.57 -10.21
CA GLY A 950 -7.95 -19.85 -11.29
C GLY A 950 -8.91 -19.18 -12.28
N LEU A 951 -10.09 -18.79 -11.79
CA LEU A 951 -11.17 -18.23 -12.58
C LEU A 951 -11.32 -16.74 -12.29
N GLU A 952 -11.88 -16.01 -13.25
CA GLU A 952 -12.33 -14.64 -13.05
C GLU A 952 -13.62 -14.39 -13.84
N TRP A 953 -14.38 -13.40 -13.40
CA TRP A 953 -15.54 -12.91 -14.14
C TRP A 953 -15.11 -11.81 -15.08
N ASP A 954 -15.65 -11.80 -16.27
CA ASP A 954 -15.57 -10.65 -17.14
C ASP A 954 -16.62 -9.59 -16.83
N GLY A 955 -16.43 -8.40 -17.38
CA GLY A 955 -17.33 -7.26 -17.20
C GLY A 955 -18.77 -7.46 -17.69
N GLN A 956 -19.12 -8.61 -18.28
CA GLN A 956 -20.47 -8.97 -18.71
C GLN A 956 -20.99 -10.25 -17.99
N GLY A 957 -20.38 -10.65 -16.88
CA GLY A 957 -20.79 -11.83 -16.10
C GLY A 957 -20.42 -13.17 -16.73
N GLY A 958 -19.60 -13.17 -17.78
CA GLY A 958 -19.01 -14.37 -18.37
C GLY A 958 -17.84 -14.88 -17.54
N LEU A 959 -17.77 -16.20 -17.35
CA LEU A 959 -16.67 -16.83 -16.63
C LEU A 959 -15.47 -17.04 -17.56
N ARG A 960 -14.25 -16.65 -17.15
CA ARG A 960 -13.00 -16.82 -17.90
C ARG A 960 -11.94 -17.55 -17.08
N LEU A 961 -11.05 -18.25 -17.78
CA LEU A 961 -9.80 -18.76 -17.18
C LEU A 961 -8.81 -17.61 -17.11
N GLN A 962 -8.17 -17.44 -15.96
CA GLN A 962 -7.00 -16.57 -15.88
C GLN A 962 -5.86 -17.15 -16.73
N ASP A 963 -4.89 -16.31 -17.09
CA ASP A 963 -3.70 -16.73 -17.86
C ASP A 963 -3.04 -17.99 -17.30
N ARG A 964 -2.99 -18.12 -15.98
CA ARG A 964 -2.52 -19.31 -15.27
C ARG A 964 -3.35 -19.55 -14.02
N PRO A 965 -3.55 -20.82 -13.61
CA PRO A 965 -4.23 -21.14 -12.35
C PRO A 965 -3.44 -20.69 -11.11
N PHE A 966 -2.13 -20.49 -11.25
CA PHE A 966 -1.25 -19.83 -10.29
C PHE A 966 -0.35 -18.86 -11.06
N ARG A 967 -0.38 -17.56 -10.72
CA ARG A 967 0.31 -16.53 -11.53
C ARG A 967 1.82 -16.44 -11.26
N GLY A 968 2.29 -16.69 -10.04
CA GLY A 968 3.68 -16.41 -9.65
C GLY A 968 4.58 -17.63 -9.52
N THR A 969 5.64 -17.51 -8.73
CA THR A 969 6.72 -18.50 -8.62
C THR A 969 6.87 -19.08 -7.22
N LYS A 970 7.59 -20.21 -7.14
CA LYS A 970 7.97 -20.89 -5.89
C LYS A 970 6.79 -21.26 -4.98
N LEU A 971 5.79 -21.90 -5.58
CA LEU A 971 4.75 -22.61 -4.86
C LEU A 971 5.37 -23.67 -3.94
N LEU A 972 4.93 -23.72 -2.68
CA LEU A 972 5.38 -24.70 -1.69
C LEU A 972 6.90 -24.65 -1.42
N GLY A 973 7.55 -23.50 -1.63
CA GLY A 973 8.98 -23.32 -1.37
C GLY A 973 9.34 -23.69 0.07
N GLY A 974 10.18 -24.71 0.29
CA GLY A 974 10.54 -25.16 1.64
C GLY A 974 9.40 -25.84 2.43
N ALA A 975 8.26 -26.12 1.81
CA ALA A 975 7.15 -26.81 2.47
C ALA A 975 7.52 -28.25 2.87
N SER A 976 7.06 -28.68 4.04
CA SER A 976 7.21 -30.05 4.52
C SER A 976 5.96 -30.91 4.28
N ARG A 977 4.79 -30.28 4.22
CA ARG A 977 3.50 -30.91 3.93
C ARG A 977 2.48 -29.84 3.50
N GLY A 978 1.53 -30.24 2.66
CA GLY A 978 0.42 -29.42 2.20
C GLY A 978 -0.17 -30.07 0.94
N ARG A 979 -1.46 -29.86 0.67
CA ARG A 979 -2.08 -30.30 -0.57
C ARG A 979 -2.77 -29.10 -1.22
N MET A 980 -2.51 -28.89 -2.50
CA MET A 980 -3.08 -27.81 -3.28
C MET A 980 -3.67 -28.44 -4.54
N LEU A 981 -4.91 -28.10 -4.86
CA LEU A 981 -5.59 -28.46 -6.10
C LEU A 981 -5.71 -27.21 -6.96
N PHE A 982 -5.27 -27.30 -8.21
CA PHE A 982 -5.47 -26.25 -9.21
C PHE A 982 -6.47 -26.74 -10.26
N PHE A 983 -7.48 -25.94 -10.57
CA PHE A 983 -8.31 -26.15 -11.76
C PHE A 983 -7.55 -25.61 -12.97
N ASP A 984 -7.06 -26.51 -13.83
CA ASP A 984 -6.12 -26.22 -14.92
C ASP A 984 -6.46 -27.06 -16.18
N PRO A 985 -7.57 -26.74 -16.87
CA PRO A 985 -8.01 -27.50 -18.05
C PRO A 985 -7.08 -27.37 -19.25
N ASP A 986 -6.27 -26.31 -19.31
CA ASP A 986 -5.39 -26.00 -20.45
C ASP A 986 -3.89 -26.32 -20.16
N ASP A 987 -3.58 -27.02 -19.05
CA ASP A 987 -2.23 -27.42 -18.63
C ASP A 987 -1.21 -26.26 -18.55
N ARG A 988 -1.63 -25.16 -17.90
CA ARG A 988 -0.88 -23.90 -17.83
C ARG A 988 0.02 -23.78 -16.60
N LEU A 989 -0.06 -24.71 -15.64
CA LEU A 989 0.82 -24.73 -14.48
C LEU A 989 2.24 -25.19 -14.88
N HIS A 990 3.19 -24.25 -14.86
CA HIS A 990 4.56 -24.51 -15.30
C HIS A 990 5.36 -25.33 -14.26
N PRO A 991 6.16 -26.34 -14.68
CA PRO A 991 6.87 -27.23 -13.75
C PRO A 991 7.76 -26.55 -12.71
N ARG A 992 8.36 -25.40 -13.06
CA ARG A 992 9.20 -24.64 -12.13
C ARG A 992 8.42 -23.95 -11.02
N GLN A 993 7.12 -23.67 -11.21
CA GLN A 993 6.31 -23.03 -10.18
C GLN A 993 6.18 -23.94 -8.95
N HIS A 994 6.07 -25.25 -9.15
CA HIS A 994 5.84 -26.22 -8.08
C HIS A 994 7.06 -27.11 -7.78
N THR A 995 8.27 -26.77 -8.21
CA THR A 995 9.49 -27.52 -7.86
C THR A 995 10.02 -27.00 -6.52
N PRO A 996 10.13 -27.83 -5.44
CA PRO A 996 10.30 -29.29 -5.43
C PRO A 996 9.06 -30.12 -5.02
N GLY A 997 7.86 -29.56 -5.07
CA GLY A 997 6.59 -30.28 -4.86
C GLY A 997 6.42 -31.49 -5.80
N ARG A 998 5.49 -32.38 -5.43
CA ARG A 998 5.16 -33.59 -6.20
C ARG A 998 3.70 -33.54 -6.62
N ILE A 999 3.45 -33.63 -7.93
CA ILE A 999 2.10 -33.87 -8.46
C ILE A 999 1.71 -35.32 -8.14
N LYS A 1000 0.50 -35.53 -7.63
CA LYS A 1000 -0.08 -36.86 -7.41
C LYS A 1000 -1.31 -37.02 -8.30
N PRO A 1001 -1.52 -38.20 -8.90
CA PRO A 1001 -2.74 -38.44 -9.67
C PRO A 1001 -3.96 -38.36 -8.75
N LEU A 1002 -5.00 -37.68 -9.23
CA LEU A 1002 -6.33 -37.65 -8.61
C LEU A 1002 -7.06 -38.95 -9.00
N ASP A 1003 -7.01 -39.94 -8.11
CA ASP A 1003 -7.64 -41.24 -8.31
C ASP A 1003 -9.12 -41.24 -7.88
N GLY A 1004 -9.84 -42.33 -8.17
CA GLY A 1004 -11.26 -42.46 -7.81
C GLY A 1004 -11.56 -42.40 -6.31
N HIS A 1005 -10.55 -42.45 -5.43
CA HIS A 1005 -10.71 -42.33 -3.98
C HIS A 1005 -10.54 -40.88 -3.50
N SER A 1006 -9.54 -40.17 -4.03
CA SER A 1006 -9.24 -38.78 -3.66
C SER A 1006 -10.05 -37.75 -4.43
N TRP A 1007 -10.49 -38.06 -5.65
CA TRP A 1007 -11.26 -37.14 -6.49
C TRP A 1007 -12.56 -36.65 -5.85
N PRO A 1008 -13.43 -37.50 -5.24
CA PRO A 1008 -14.68 -37.02 -4.64
C PRO A 1008 -14.46 -35.90 -3.62
N PHE A 1009 -13.44 -36.02 -2.76
CA PHE A 1009 -13.10 -34.99 -1.78
C PHE A 1009 -12.73 -33.65 -2.44
N TRP A 1010 -11.88 -33.70 -3.47
CA TRP A 1010 -11.43 -32.49 -4.17
C TRP A 1010 -12.51 -31.87 -5.05
N ARG A 1011 -13.34 -32.70 -5.67
CA ARG A 1011 -14.51 -32.25 -6.42
C ARG A 1011 -15.47 -31.50 -5.51
N ASP A 1012 -15.81 -32.07 -4.36
CA ASP A 1012 -16.74 -31.44 -3.43
C ASP A 1012 -16.19 -30.08 -2.96
N LYS A 1013 -14.88 -29.96 -2.70
CA LYS A 1013 -14.22 -28.67 -2.38
C LYS A 1013 -14.22 -27.67 -3.54
N LEU A 1014 -14.00 -28.15 -4.76
CA LEU A 1014 -14.08 -27.31 -5.96
C LEU A 1014 -15.51 -26.82 -6.19
N GLU A 1015 -16.52 -27.68 -6.03
CA GLU A 1015 -17.93 -27.31 -6.11
C GLU A 1015 -18.33 -26.32 -5.01
N GLU A 1016 -17.84 -26.48 -3.78
CA GLU A 1016 -18.02 -25.50 -2.69
C GLU A 1016 -17.40 -24.14 -3.05
N THR A 1017 -16.20 -24.13 -3.65
CA THR A 1017 -15.51 -22.91 -4.11
C THR A 1017 -16.30 -22.21 -5.23
N LEU A 1018 -16.82 -22.98 -6.19
CA LEU A 1018 -17.64 -22.48 -7.29
C LEU A 1018 -19.00 -21.96 -6.80
N ALA A 1019 -19.64 -22.67 -5.87
CA ALA A 1019 -20.90 -22.25 -5.27
C ALA A 1019 -20.75 -20.97 -4.44
N PHE A 1020 -19.64 -20.82 -3.70
CA PHE A 1020 -19.29 -19.57 -3.00
C PHE A 1020 -19.15 -18.38 -3.97
N ALA A 1021 -18.79 -18.64 -5.23
CA ALA A 1021 -18.72 -17.63 -6.27
C ALA A 1021 -20.02 -17.38 -7.03
N GLY A 1022 -21.09 -18.14 -6.73
CA GLY A 1022 -22.35 -18.09 -7.47
C GLY A 1022 -22.31 -18.82 -8.82
N VAL A 1023 -21.30 -19.65 -9.08
CA VAL A 1023 -21.22 -20.46 -10.31
C VAL A 1023 -22.16 -21.65 -10.21
N ASN A 1024 -23.06 -21.79 -11.20
CA ASN A 1024 -23.96 -22.93 -11.30
C ASN A 1024 -23.26 -24.11 -11.97
N VAL A 1025 -22.95 -25.15 -11.19
CA VAL A 1025 -22.44 -26.43 -11.71
C VAL A 1025 -23.60 -27.24 -12.31
N GLN A 1026 -23.50 -27.57 -13.59
CA GLN A 1026 -24.53 -28.30 -14.33
C GLN A 1026 -24.20 -29.79 -14.42
N GLN A 1027 -25.22 -30.64 -14.29
CA GLN A 1027 -25.09 -32.07 -14.54
C GLN A 1027 -25.44 -32.36 -16.01
N ARG A 1028 -24.44 -32.74 -16.82
CA ARG A 1028 -24.61 -33.12 -18.24
C ARG A 1028 -24.04 -34.51 -18.45
N ASP A 1029 -24.85 -35.44 -18.97
CA ASP A 1029 -24.47 -36.84 -19.25
C ASP A 1029 -23.83 -37.57 -18.05
N GLY A 1030 -24.22 -37.21 -16.82
CA GLY A 1030 -23.71 -37.80 -15.58
C GLY A 1030 -22.40 -37.19 -15.06
N ALA A 1031 -21.92 -36.10 -15.68
CA ALA A 1031 -20.73 -35.36 -15.26
C ALA A 1031 -21.09 -33.94 -14.80
N ALA A 1032 -20.35 -33.45 -13.79
CA ALA A 1032 -20.44 -32.08 -13.32
C ALA A 1032 -19.65 -31.15 -14.28
N THR A 1033 -20.28 -30.09 -14.77
CA THR A 1033 -19.73 -29.21 -15.81
C THR A 1033 -19.97 -27.73 -15.50
N ILE A 1034 -19.08 -26.87 -15.99
CA ILE A 1034 -19.21 -25.41 -15.96
C ILE A 1034 -18.98 -24.83 -17.37
N GLU A 1035 -19.53 -23.64 -17.64
CA GLU A 1035 -19.29 -22.91 -18.89
C GLU A 1035 -18.21 -21.84 -18.66
N VAL A 1036 -17.12 -21.89 -19.42
CA VAL A 1036 -15.98 -20.96 -19.29
C VAL A 1036 -15.53 -20.50 -20.67
N GLY A 1037 -15.62 -19.19 -20.96
CA GLY A 1037 -15.23 -18.61 -22.25
C GLY A 1037 -15.97 -19.23 -23.44
N GLY A 1038 -17.24 -19.60 -23.27
CA GLY A 1038 -18.04 -20.27 -24.31
C GLY A 1038 -17.71 -21.76 -24.52
N ARG A 1039 -16.90 -22.37 -23.63
CA ARG A 1039 -16.57 -23.80 -23.64
C ARG A 1039 -17.18 -24.48 -22.42
N THR A 1040 -17.81 -25.65 -22.62
CA THR A 1040 -18.22 -26.51 -21.50
C THR A 1040 -17.02 -27.30 -21.00
N ILE A 1041 -16.68 -27.16 -19.72
CA ILE A 1041 -15.56 -27.85 -19.07
C ILE A 1041 -16.09 -28.78 -17.98
N GLU A 1042 -15.69 -30.04 -18.04
CA GLU A 1042 -16.00 -31.03 -17.02
C GLU A 1042 -15.13 -30.84 -15.76
N LEU A 1043 -15.75 -30.90 -14.59
CA LEU A 1043 -15.04 -31.04 -13.32
C LEU A 1043 -14.57 -32.49 -13.23
N SER A 1044 -13.34 -32.75 -13.69
CA SER A 1044 -12.74 -34.08 -13.73
C SER A 1044 -11.26 -34.04 -13.32
N PRO A 1045 -10.68 -35.19 -12.92
CA PRO A 1045 -9.25 -35.31 -12.65
C PRO A 1045 -8.33 -34.79 -13.77
N ALA A 1046 -8.77 -34.87 -15.03
CA ALA A 1046 -7.96 -34.46 -16.19
C ALA A 1046 -7.78 -32.94 -16.27
N ASN A 1047 -8.77 -32.19 -15.79
CA ASN A 1047 -8.80 -30.73 -15.78
C ASN A 1047 -8.29 -30.13 -14.47
N CYS A 1048 -7.68 -30.94 -13.61
CA CYS A 1048 -7.10 -30.50 -12.35
C CYS A 1048 -5.63 -30.97 -12.22
N ARG A 1049 -4.88 -30.29 -11.36
CA ARG A 1049 -3.48 -30.60 -11.04
C ARG A 1049 -3.22 -30.62 -9.54
#